data_AF-A0A3Q7TUT8-F1
#
_entry.id   AF-A0A3Q7TUT8-F1
#
_cell.length_a   1.000
_cell.length_b   1.000
_cell.length_c   1.000
_cell.angle_alpha   90.00
_cell.angle_beta   90.00
_cell.angle_gamma   90.00
#
_symmetry.space_group_name_H-M   'P 1'
#
loop_
_entity.id
_entity.type
_entity.pdbx_description
1 polymer ?
#
loop_
_entity_poly.entity_id
_entity_poly.type
_entity_poly.pdbx_seq_one_letter_code
_entity_poly.pdbx_strand_id
1 'polypeptide(L)'
;MNSLPATSRMQKISVLLFLAWVSFLFYAGIALFTSGFLLTRLELTNHSSCQEPPGPGSLPWGSQGKPGACWMASRFSRLVLVLVDALRFDFAQPQPSHGPGEPPVSLPFLGKLNSLQRILEIQPHHARLYQSKADPPTTTMQRLKALTTGSLPTFIDAGSNFASYAIVEDNLIKQLTNAGRHVVFMGDDTWKDLFPGAFSQAFFFPSFNVRDLHTVDNGILEHLYPTMDGGEWDVLIAHFLGVDHCGHKYGPHHPEMAKKLSQMDQVIQGLVERLENDTLLVVIGDHGMTITGDHGGDSDLEISAALFLYSPKALFPRVPPKELEIVPQISLVPTLALLLGLPIPFGNIGEVMAELFAEAEDSQPHSSALAQASALHLNAQQVSRFLHTYSAAAQDLQVKELHQLQNLFSKASADYQRLLQSPQGAEAALQTVITELQQFLRGVRAMCIESWARFSLGRMAGGAALMAAACFLCLLVSQWATYPGFHPLLLTPMACGLAGTIVCAGLLATTGLKLDPVVLGAMAAVGSLLPFLWKAWAGWGSKRPLAALFPTPGPVLLFLLIRFAAFFSDSFVVAEARATPFLLGSLILLLVAQLHWEGKLLPPKLLTIPRLCFSASTGQPRHSGTHALGLGVGLLLCIRLAGLFHRCPEETPACHSSPWLSPLASMVGGRAKNLWYGACVGALVALLAAVRLWLRRYSNLKSPEPSVLFVRWGLPLMVLGTAAYWALASGADEAPPRLRALVAGASVVLPRAVAGLAASGLMLLLWRPVTVLVKATTGTPRTRTVLTPFSGPPTSQADLDYVVPQIYRHMQEEFRGRLERTKSQGPLTVAAYQLGSVYSAAMVTALTLLAFPLLLLHAERISLVFLLLFLQSFLLLHLLAAGIPITTPGKYISQP
;
A
#
# COMPACT_ATOMS: atom_id res chain seq x y z
N MET A 1 -36.74 -13.59 -27.77
CA MET A 1 -36.30 -14.05 -26.44
C MET A 1 -36.55 -15.56 -26.38
N ASN A 2 -35.56 -16.39 -26.72
CA ASN A 2 -35.72 -17.84 -26.73
C ASN A 2 -35.17 -18.42 -25.42
N SER A 3 -36.02 -19.14 -24.71
CA SER A 3 -35.72 -19.86 -23.47
C SER A 3 -34.58 -20.86 -23.66
N LEU A 4 -33.45 -20.61 -22.99
CA LEU A 4 -32.39 -21.60 -22.81
C LEU A 4 -32.95 -22.85 -22.11
N PRO A 5 -32.58 -24.08 -22.54
CA PRO A 5 -33.07 -25.33 -21.94
C PRO A 5 -32.72 -25.45 -20.46
N ALA A 6 -33.61 -26.03 -19.64
CA ALA A 6 -33.48 -26.13 -18.18
C ALA A 6 -32.17 -26.78 -17.70
N THR A 7 -31.62 -27.72 -18.48
CA THR A 7 -30.32 -28.38 -18.23
C THR A 7 -29.13 -27.42 -18.30
N SER A 8 -29.16 -26.44 -19.22
CA SER A 8 -28.16 -25.37 -19.32
C SER A 8 -28.23 -24.41 -18.13
N ARG A 9 -29.42 -24.22 -17.54
CA ARG A 9 -29.62 -23.31 -16.40
C ARG A 9 -29.08 -23.91 -15.10
N MET A 10 -29.28 -25.22 -14.87
CA MET A 10 -28.74 -25.93 -13.70
C MET A 10 -27.21 -26.01 -13.70
N GLN A 11 -26.57 -26.17 -14.85
CA GLN A 11 -25.10 -26.17 -14.97
C GLN A 11 -24.48 -24.81 -14.61
N LYS A 12 -25.12 -23.70 -15.00
CA LYS A 12 -24.65 -22.35 -14.66
C LYS A 12 -24.71 -22.08 -13.15
N ILE A 13 -25.77 -22.50 -12.47
CA ILE A 13 -25.94 -22.31 -11.03
C ILE A 13 -24.87 -23.09 -10.25
N SER A 14 -24.60 -24.35 -10.62
CA SER A 14 -23.54 -25.15 -9.99
C SER A 14 -22.15 -24.53 -10.13
N VAL A 15 -21.83 -23.98 -11.31
CA VAL A 15 -20.57 -23.26 -11.53
C VAL A 15 -20.49 -21.98 -10.71
N LEU A 16 -21.58 -21.21 -10.63
CA LEU A 16 -21.63 -19.99 -9.83
C LEU A 16 -21.45 -20.28 -8.33
N LEU A 17 -22.10 -21.33 -7.81
CA LEU A 17 -21.92 -21.77 -6.43
C LEU A 17 -20.49 -22.23 -6.14
N PHE A 18 -19.86 -22.91 -7.11
CA PHE A 18 -18.46 -23.31 -7.00
C PHE A 18 -17.54 -22.09 -6.94
N LEU A 19 -17.74 -21.12 -7.84
CA LEU A 19 -16.96 -19.88 -7.84
C LEU A 19 -17.17 -19.09 -6.53
N ALA A 20 -18.40 -19.00 -6.04
CA ALA A 20 -18.69 -18.37 -4.75
C ALA A 20 -17.98 -19.07 -3.58
N TRP A 21 -17.94 -20.40 -3.57
CA TRP A 21 -17.18 -21.16 -2.56
C TRP A 21 -15.67 -20.93 -2.67
N VAL A 22 -15.10 -20.95 -3.87
CA VAL A 22 -13.68 -20.63 -4.08
C VAL A 22 -13.35 -19.21 -3.62
N SER A 23 -14.21 -18.24 -3.95
CA SER A 23 -14.09 -16.87 -3.44
C SER A 23 -14.11 -16.84 -1.91
N PHE A 24 -15.02 -17.59 -1.27
CA PHE A 24 -15.06 -17.71 0.19
C PHE A 24 -13.74 -18.25 0.78
N LEU A 25 -13.13 -19.29 0.17
CA LEU A 25 -11.83 -19.81 0.62
C LEU A 25 -10.74 -18.73 0.57
N PHE A 26 -10.67 -17.96 -0.53
CA PHE A 26 -9.73 -16.85 -0.65
C PHE A 26 -10.01 -15.75 0.38
N TYR A 27 -11.26 -15.31 0.54
CA TYR A 27 -11.62 -14.30 1.53
C TYR A 27 -11.33 -14.74 2.97
N ALA A 28 -11.61 -16.00 3.31
CA ALA A 28 -11.28 -16.56 4.63
C ALA A 28 -9.76 -16.62 4.86
N GLY A 29 -8.99 -17.01 3.84
CA GLY A 29 -7.53 -17.02 3.89
C GLY A 29 -6.93 -15.61 4.03
N ILE A 30 -7.43 -14.66 3.26
CA ILE A 30 -7.03 -13.24 3.34
C ILE A 30 -7.39 -12.69 4.73
N ALA A 31 -8.63 -12.87 5.19
CA ALA A 31 -9.07 -12.36 6.49
C ALA A 31 -8.23 -12.93 7.65
N LEU A 32 -7.92 -14.23 7.63
CA LEU A 32 -7.06 -14.85 8.63
C LEU A 32 -5.63 -14.28 8.56
N PHE A 33 -5.06 -14.18 7.36
CA PHE A 33 -3.74 -13.59 7.17
C PHE A 33 -3.69 -12.14 7.68
N THR A 34 -4.63 -11.30 7.26
CA THR A 34 -4.70 -9.89 7.65
C THR A 34 -4.97 -9.74 9.15
N SER A 35 -5.73 -10.62 9.79
CA SER A 35 -5.94 -10.61 11.24
C SER A 35 -4.69 -10.95 12.06
N GLY A 36 -3.65 -11.52 11.43
CA GLY A 36 -2.36 -11.73 12.05
C GLY A 36 -1.28 -10.75 11.60
N PHE A 37 -1.40 -10.24 10.37
CA PHE A 37 -0.49 -9.27 9.80
C PHE A 37 -0.77 -7.85 10.28
N LEU A 38 -2.03 -7.49 10.47
CA LEU A 38 -2.35 -6.12 10.86
C LEU A 38 -2.39 -6.01 12.38
N LEU A 39 -1.57 -5.12 12.90
CA LEU A 39 -1.45 -4.84 14.33
C LEU A 39 -2.71 -4.12 14.81
N THR A 40 -3.33 -4.63 15.88
CA THR A 40 -4.49 -4.03 16.53
C THR A 40 -4.30 -4.06 18.04
N ARG A 41 -4.53 -2.93 18.71
CA ARG A 41 -4.59 -2.84 20.17
C ARG A 41 -6.04 -2.60 20.61
N LEU A 42 -6.34 -2.89 21.87
CA LEU A 42 -7.63 -2.51 22.44
C LEU A 42 -7.65 -1.02 22.78
N GLU A 43 -8.55 -0.26 22.17
CA GLU A 43 -8.78 1.13 22.56
C GLU A 43 -9.67 1.20 23.79
N LEU A 44 -9.22 1.93 24.82
CA LEU A 44 -10.02 2.18 26.02
C LEU A 44 -10.76 3.50 25.88
N THR A 45 -12.04 3.51 26.25
CA THR A 45 -12.89 4.72 26.21
C THR A 45 -12.86 5.53 27.51
N ASN A 46 -12.04 5.10 28.48
CA ASN A 46 -11.80 5.82 29.73
C ASN A 46 -11.18 7.19 29.44
N HIS A 47 -11.48 8.16 30.30
CA HIS A 47 -10.97 9.53 30.18
C HIS A 47 -10.45 10.03 31.52
N SER A 48 -9.45 10.89 31.48
CA SER A 48 -8.99 11.62 32.65
C SER A 48 -9.92 12.79 32.95
N SER A 49 -10.09 13.11 34.24
CA SER A 49 -10.93 14.20 34.73
C SER A 49 -10.19 15.02 35.78
N CYS A 50 -10.45 16.32 35.84
CA CYS A 50 -9.89 17.19 36.89
C CYS A 50 -10.43 16.93 38.29
N GLN A 51 -11.57 16.25 38.39
CA GLN A 51 -12.15 15.85 39.68
C GLN A 51 -11.48 14.61 40.25
N GLU A 52 -10.78 13.84 39.42
CA GLU A 52 -10.12 12.60 39.80
C GLU A 52 -8.60 12.78 39.75
N PRO A 53 -7.87 12.67 40.88
CA PRO A 53 -6.42 12.70 40.84
C PRO A 53 -5.87 11.47 40.10
N PRO A 54 -4.70 11.56 39.44
CA PRO A 54 -4.14 10.45 38.66
C PRO A 54 -3.67 9.27 39.53
N GLY A 55 -3.50 9.47 40.84
CA GLY A 55 -3.11 8.44 41.79
C GLY A 55 -3.28 8.86 43.25
N PRO A 56 -2.95 7.99 44.22
CA PRO A 56 -3.09 8.28 45.65
C PRO A 56 -2.09 9.34 46.13
N GLY A 57 -2.56 10.32 46.90
CA GLY A 57 -1.76 11.42 47.47
C GLY A 57 -2.45 12.78 47.32
N SER A 58 -1.97 13.79 48.07
CA SER A 58 -2.41 15.17 47.87
C SER A 58 -1.64 15.80 46.71
N LEU A 59 -2.35 16.46 45.79
CA LEU A 59 -1.72 17.24 44.73
C LEU A 59 -0.85 18.35 45.36
N PRO A 60 0.44 18.45 45.02
CA PRO A 60 1.38 19.34 45.71
C PRO A 60 0.99 20.84 45.68
N TRP A 61 0.14 21.24 44.72
CA TRP A 61 -0.30 22.63 44.53
C TRP A 61 -1.78 22.88 44.86
N GLY A 62 -2.45 21.95 45.56
CA GLY A 62 -3.81 22.16 46.08
C GLY A 62 -4.91 22.29 45.02
N SER A 63 -4.70 21.77 43.82
CA SER A 63 -5.62 21.95 42.69
C SER A 63 -6.80 20.96 42.72
N GLN A 64 -7.91 21.35 43.35
CA GLN A 64 -9.21 20.66 43.30
C GLN A 64 -10.04 21.13 42.09
N GLY A 65 -9.53 20.96 40.87
CA GLY A 65 -10.30 21.25 39.64
C GLY A 65 -10.65 22.73 39.43
N LYS A 66 -9.78 23.67 39.82
CA LYS A 66 -9.95 25.10 39.50
C LYS A 66 -9.61 25.33 38.01
N PRO A 67 -10.30 26.27 37.31
CA PRO A 67 -9.92 26.65 35.95
C PRO A 67 -8.44 27.06 35.88
N GLY A 68 -7.67 26.45 34.98
CA GLY A 68 -6.23 26.70 34.83
C GLY A 68 -5.33 26.00 35.87
N ALA A 69 -5.87 25.18 36.75
CA ALA A 69 -5.10 24.36 37.68
C ALA A 69 -5.88 23.05 37.94
N CYS A 70 -5.75 22.09 37.03
CA CYS A 70 -6.34 20.76 37.13
C CYS A 70 -5.49 19.84 38.01
N TRP A 71 -4.44 19.23 37.45
CA TRP A 71 -3.45 18.44 38.21
C TRP A 71 -2.18 19.23 38.52
N MET A 72 -1.88 20.23 37.70
CA MET A 72 -0.77 21.17 37.85
C MET A 72 -1.27 22.56 37.43
N ALA A 73 -0.70 23.62 38.00
CA ALA A 73 -1.02 24.98 37.59
C ALA A 73 -0.54 25.25 36.16
N SER A 74 -1.37 25.89 35.35
CA SER A 74 -1.03 26.24 33.98
C SER A 74 0.12 27.25 33.95
N ARG A 75 1.14 26.97 33.16
CA ARG A 75 2.21 27.92 32.83
C ARG A 75 1.78 28.89 31.72
N PHE A 76 0.91 28.42 30.82
CA PHE A 76 0.37 29.17 29.69
C PHE A 76 -1.16 29.11 29.68
N SER A 77 -1.82 30.23 29.39
CA SER A 77 -3.26 30.29 29.13
C SER A 77 -3.59 29.96 27.68
N ARG A 78 -2.66 30.24 26.76
CA ARG A 78 -2.86 30.15 25.31
C ARG A 78 -1.86 29.23 24.63
N LEU A 79 -2.29 28.58 23.56
CA LEU A 79 -1.46 27.72 22.69
C LEU A 79 -1.70 28.07 21.22
N VAL A 80 -0.61 28.24 20.47
CA VAL A 80 -0.63 28.22 19.00
C VAL A 80 0.12 26.96 18.55
N LEU A 81 -0.61 26.00 17.97
CA LEU A 81 -0.07 24.76 17.42
C LEU A 81 -0.08 24.85 15.89
N VAL A 82 1.11 24.96 15.30
CA VAL A 82 1.33 24.91 13.85
C VAL A 82 1.84 23.53 13.50
N LEU A 83 1.01 22.77 12.79
CA LEU A 83 1.40 21.50 12.21
C LEU A 83 1.78 21.74 10.74
N VAL A 84 2.99 21.40 10.36
CA VAL A 84 3.46 21.43 8.97
C VAL A 84 3.68 20.00 8.52
N ASP A 85 2.79 19.48 7.69
CA ASP A 85 2.81 18.10 7.21
C ASP A 85 4.16 17.79 6.52
N ALA A 86 4.77 16.67 6.90
CA ALA A 86 6.07 16.21 6.46
C ALA A 86 7.25 17.19 6.68
N LEU A 87 7.19 18.04 7.71
CA LEU A 87 8.31 18.91 8.10
C LEU A 87 9.47 18.10 8.70
N ARG A 88 10.36 17.63 7.83
CA ARG A 88 11.59 16.93 8.21
C ARG A 88 12.49 17.78 9.10
N PHE A 89 13.19 17.12 10.02
CA PHE A 89 14.14 17.78 10.91
C PHE A 89 15.24 18.54 10.16
N ASP A 90 15.77 17.99 9.06
CA ASP A 90 16.84 18.61 8.28
C ASP A 90 16.39 19.80 7.42
N PHE A 91 15.09 20.03 7.30
CA PHE A 91 14.56 21.29 6.72
C PHE A 91 14.67 22.45 7.71
N ALA A 92 14.59 22.16 9.01
CA ALA A 92 14.62 23.14 10.11
C ALA A 92 16.01 23.29 10.75
N GLN A 93 16.92 22.35 10.50
CA GLN A 93 18.24 22.33 11.13
C GLN A 93 19.11 23.52 10.68
N PRO A 94 19.70 24.29 11.62
CA PRO A 94 20.68 25.33 11.31
C PRO A 94 21.93 24.74 10.65
N GLN A 95 22.44 25.40 9.61
CA GLN A 95 23.68 25.00 8.95
C GLN A 95 24.90 25.48 9.75
N PRO A 96 25.86 24.60 10.10
CA PRO A 96 27.18 25.06 10.48
C PRO A 96 27.88 25.64 9.24
N SER A 97 28.56 26.78 9.41
CA SER A 97 29.39 27.39 8.37
C SER A 97 30.31 26.33 7.76
N HIS A 98 30.25 26.13 6.44
CA HIS A 98 31.08 25.15 5.74
C HIS A 98 32.54 25.22 6.19
N GLY A 99 33.13 24.06 6.50
CA GLY A 99 34.57 23.97 6.69
C GLY A 99 35.30 24.41 5.40
N PRO A 100 36.47 25.05 5.50
CA PRO A 100 37.21 25.48 4.31
C PRO A 100 37.61 24.25 3.47
N GLY A 101 36.99 24.09 2.29
CA GLY A 101 37.39 23.08 1.29
C GLY A 101 36.28 22.17 0.75
N GLU A 102 35.07 22.15 1.33
CA GLU A 102 33.96 21.36 0.80
C GLU A 102 33.09 22.16 -0.18
N PRO A 103 32.72 21.61 -1.36
CA PRO A 103 31.82 22.28 -2.28
C PRO A 103 30.46 22.49 -1.61
N PRO A 104 29.83 23.67 -1.71
CA PRO A 104 28.52 23.90 -1.11
C PRO A 104 27.51 22.97 -1.76
N VAL A 105 27.00 22.02 -0.98
CA VAL A 105 25.88 21.17 -1.38
C VAL A 105 24.62 22.05 -1.35
N SER A 106 24.31 22.71 -2.47
CA SER A 106 23.16 23.62 -2.57
C SER A 106 21.86 22.84 -2.77
N LEU A 107 21.39 22.13 -1.74
CA LEU A 107 20.06 21.52 -1.78
C LEU A 107 19.00 22.63 -1.69
N PRO A 108 17.91 22.60 -2.49
CA PRO A 108 16.94 23.70 -2.53
C PRO A 108 16.26 24.02 -1.20
N PHE A 109 16.08 23.05 -0.32
CA PHE A 109 15.43 23.23 0.98
C PHE A 109 16.32 23.86 2.06
N LEU A 110 17.65 23.87 1.85
CA LEU A 110 18.58 24.37 2.86
C LEU A 110 18.48 25.88 3.06
N GLY A 111 18.53 26.31 4.32
CA GLY A 111 18.49 27.73 4.70
C GLY A 111 17.18 28.42 4.32
N LYS A 112 16.07 27.68 4.29
CA LYS A 112 14.73 28.22 3.98
C LYS A 112 13.90 28.56 5.21
N LEU A 113 14.27 28.04 6.39
CA LEU A 113 13.69 28.34 7.70
C LEU A 113 14.66 29.16 8.57
N ASN A 114 15.20 30.25 8.03
CA ASN A 114 16.24 31.05 8.69
C ASN A 114 15.73 31.79 9.94
N SER A 115 14.42 32.04 10.04
CA SER A 115 13.82 32.65 11.23
C SER A 115 14.05 31.78 12.47
N LEU A 116 13.92 30.45 12.33
CA LEU A 116 14.17 29.50 13.42
C LEU A 116 15.61 29.61 13.92
N GLN A 117 16.59 29.56 13.01
CA GLN A 117 18.00 29.72 13.35
C GLN A 117 18.24 31.04 14.09
N ARG A 118 17.72 32.15 13.57
CA ARG A 118 17.88 33.47 14.18
C ARG A 118 17.31 33.51 15.60
N ILE A 119 16.12 32.94 15.81
CA ILE A 119 15.47 32.93 17.13
C ILE A 119 16.28 32.07 18.12
N LEU A 120 16.75 30.90 17.69
CA LEU A 120 17.58 30.02 18.52
C LEU A 120 18.90 30.68 18.94
N GLU A 121 19.48 31.51 18.08
CA GLU A 121 20.73 32.25 18.35
C GLU A 121 20.51 33.48 19.26
N ILE A 122 19.46 34.27 19.01
CA ILE A 122 19.21 35.53 19.71
C ILE A 122 18.50 35.32 21.06
N GLN A 123 17.60 34.34 21.13
CA GLN A 123 16.75 34.07 22.30
C GLN A 123 16.86 32.60 22.76
N PRO A 124 18.06 32.11 23.14
CA PRO A 124 18.32 30.69 23.42
C PRO A 124 17.54 30.12 24.62
N HIS A 125 17.05 30.98 25.52
CA HIS A 125 16.20 30.58 26.66
C HIS A 125 14.70 30.56 26.32
N HIS A 126 14.31 31.14 25.20
CA HIS A 126 12.90 31.26 24.78
C HIS A 126 12.51 30.19 23.77
N ALA A 127 13.48 29.57 23.12
CA ALA A 127 13.26 28.69 21.99
C ALA A 127 14.10 27.43 22.04
N ARG A 128 13.58 26.34 21.46
CA ARG A 128 14.33 25.10 21.27
C ARG A 128 13.84 24.33 20.07
N LEU A 129 14.78 23.70 19.36
CA LEU A 129 14.51 22.82 18.24
C LEU A 129 14.93 21.39 18.61
N TYR A 130 13.99 20.46 18.52
CA TYR A 130 14.18 19.06 18.79
C TYR A 130 13.98 18.24 17.52
N GLN A 131 14.67 17.10 17.44
CA GLN A 131 14.32 16.03 16.52
C GLN A 131 13.17 15.23 17.13
N SER A 132 11.96 15.43 16.63
CA SER A 132 10.78 14.68 17.05
C SER A 132 10.75 13.35 16.31
N LYS A 133 10.92 12.24 17.05
CA LYS A 133 10.87 10.89 16.50
C LYS A 133 9.44 10.39 16.44
N ALA A 134 8.89 10.30 15.24
CA ALA A 134 7.58 9.75 14.95
C ALA A 134 7.64 8.20 14.94
N ASP A 135 6.75 7.55 15.69
CA ASP A 135 6.63 6.10 15.66
C ASP A 135 5.90 5.64 14.37
N PRO A 136 6.39 4.61 13.65
CA PRO A 136 5.70 4.08 12.46
C PRO A 136 4.31 3.53 12.78
N PRO A 137 3.36 3.53 11.81
CA PRO A 137 3.49 4.08 10.45
C PRO A 137 3.47 5.62 10.42
N THR A 138 4.33 6.18 9.57
CA THR A 138 4.52 7.63 9.38
C THR A 138 3.52 8.23 8.39
N THR A 139 2.23 7.92 8.57
CA THR A 139 1.13 8.49 7.76
C THR A 139 0.37 9.56 8.54
N THR A 140 -0.03 10.65 7.88
CA THR A 140 -0.65 11.84 8.49
C THR A 140 -1.71 11.50 9.53
N MET A 141 -2.76 10.77 9.15
CA MET A 141 -3.86 10.41 10.08
C MET A 141 -3.37 9.66 11.34
N GLN A 142 -2.40 8.75 11.19
CA GLN A 142 -1.85 7.99 12.33
C GLN A 142 -1.00 8.88 13.24
N ARG A 143 -0.28 9.84 12.66
CA ARG A 143 0.52 10.81 13.39
C ARG A 143 -0.35 11.84 14.10
N LEU A 144 -1.42 12.32 13.47
CA LEU A 144 -2.43 13.18 14.11
C LEU A 144 -3.04 12.52 15.36
N LYS A 145 -3.38 11.24 15.26
CA LYS A 145 -3.86 10.47 16.42
C LYS A 145 -2.80 10.43 17.52
N ALA A 146 -1.57 10.02 17.20
CA ALA A 146 -0.49 9.95 18.18
C ALA A 146 -0.16 11.31 18.85
N LEU A 147 -0.18 12.40 18.06
CA LEU A 147 0.05 13.78 18.49
C LEU A 147 -1.07 14.37 19.37
N THR A 148 -2.22 13.71 19.43
CA THR A 148 -3.36 14.17 20.23
C THR A 148 -3.67 13.24 21.39
N THR A 149 -3.41 11.94 21.28
CA THR A 149 -3.64 10.95 22.35
C THR A 149 -2.41 10.70 23.22
N GLY A 150 -1.20 10.90 22.68
CA GLY A 150 0.06 10.54 23.36
C GLY A 150 0.29 9.03 23.39
N SER A 151 -0.33 8.31 22.46
CA SER A 151 -0.31 6.85 22.39
C SER A 151 0.29 6.36 21.06
N LEU A 152 0.60 5.08 20.97
CA LEU A 152 1.12 4.48 19.74
C LEU A 152 -0.01 4.27 18.71
N PRO A 153 0.25 4.52 17.42
CA PRO A 153 -0.68 4.21 16.34
C PRO A 153 -0.82 2.69 16.15
N THR A 154 -1.86 2.23 15.45
CA THR A 154 -1.90 0.85 14.93
C THR A 154 -2.31 0.82 13.45
N PHE A 155 -1.89 -0.21 12.71
CA PHE A 155 -2.08 -0.29 11.26
C PHE A 155 -3.56 -0.33 10.83
N ILE A 156 -4.47 -0.86 11.68
CA ILE A 156 -5.92 -0.82 11.42
C ILE A 156 -6.66 0.18 12.31
N ASP A 157 -6.23 1.43 12.31
CA ASP A 157 -7.21 2.52 12.50
C ASP A 157 -7.75 3.01 11.13
N ALA A 158 -7.08 2.67 10.03
CA ALA A 158 -7.48 3.08 8.67
C ALA A 158 -8.52 2.17 7.98
N GLY A 159 -8.70 0.92 8.44
CA GLY A 159 -9.47 -0.10 7.70
C GLY A 159 -10.66 -0.73 8.43
N SER A 160 -10.74 -0.66 9.75
CA SER A 160 -11.76 -1.34 10.58
C SER A 160 -13.02 -0.51 10.80
N ASN A 161 -12.94 0.82 10.58
CA ASN A 161 -14.06 1.74 10.73
C ASN A 161 -14.48 2.33 9.37
N PHE A 162 -14.96 1.48 8.46
CA PHE A 162 -15.71 1.93 7.27
C PHE A 162 -16.97 2.76 7.61
N ALA A 163 -17.26 3.03 8.89
CA ALA A 163 -18.39 3.82 9.38
C ALA A 163 -18.03 5.07 10.24
N SER A 164 -16.81 5.23 10.78
CA SER A 164 -16.44 6.44 11.54
C SER A 164 -14.94 6.51 11.86
N TYR A 165 -14.21 7.47 11.28
CA TYR A 165 -12.79 7.73 11.58
C TYR A 165 -12.56 8.42 12.94
N ALA A 166 -13.62 8.72 13.69
CA ALA A 166 -13.52 9.49 14.93
C ALA A 166 -12.66 8.81 16.00
N ILE A 167 -11.79 9.58 16.65
CA ILE A 167 -10.97 9.12 17.77
C ILE A 167 -11.86 8.99 19.00
N VAL A 168 -12.07 7.76 19.46
CA VAL A 168 -12.90 7.46 20.64
C VAL A 168 -12.10 7.60 21.94
N GLU A 169 -10.80 7.30 21.88
CA GLU A 169 -9.88 7.41 23.01
C GLU A 169 -9.81 8.85 23.55
N ASP A 170 -9.48 8.96 24.84
CA ASP A 170 -9.20 10.25 25.44
C ASP A 170 -7.99 10.92 24.78
N ASN A 171 -8.09 12.23 24.57
CA ASN A 171 -7.12 13.00 23.79
C ASN A 171 -7.10 14.47 24.20
N LEU A 172 -6.01 15.16 23.86
CA LEU A 172 -5.76 16.55 24.23
C LEU A 172 -6.84 17.50 23.73
N ILE A 173 -7.36 17.30 22.51
CA ILE A 173 -8.42 18.15 21.94
C ILE A 173 -9.69 18.04 22.78
N LYS A 174 -10.10 16.82 23.13
CA LYS A 174 -11.24 16.58 24.00
C LYS A 174 -11.03 17.18 25.39
N GLN A 175 -9.82 17.11 25.95
CA GLN A 175 -9.50 17.72 27.24
C GLN A 175 -9.58 19.25 27.20
N LEU A 176 -9.15 19.88 26.11
CA LEU A 176 -9.31 21.32 25.87
C LEU A 176 -10.79 21.73 25.82
N THR A 177 -11.59 21.04 25.01
CA THR A 177 -13.03 21.33 24.87
C THR A 177 -13.77 21.12 26.20
N ASN A 178 -13.45 20.04 26.94
CA ASN A 178 -14.06 19.76 28.24
C ASN A 178 -13.68 20.81 29.31
N ALA A 179 -12.50 21.41 29.20
CA ALA A 179 -12.08 22.52 30.05
C ALA A 179 -12.72 23.87 29.65
N GLY A 180 -13.61 23.88 28.65
CA GLY A 180 -14.29 25.08 28.17
C GLY A 180 -13.39 26.02 27.36
N ARG A 181 -12.27 25.53 26.82
CA ARG A 181 -11.34 26.35 26.02
C ARG A 181 -11.93 26.65 24.64
N HIS A 182 -11.73 27.88 24.17
CA HIS A 182 -12.08 28.26 22.81
C HIS A 182 -11.01 27.76 21.82
N VAL A 183 -11.26 26.58 21.24
CA VAL A 183 -10.36 25.93 20.27
C VAL A 183 -10.77 26.31 18.86
N VAL A 184 -9.90 27.03 18.16
CA VAL A 184 -10.06 27.42 16.75
C VAL A 184 -9.15 26.56 15.87
N PHE A 185 -9.72 25.90 14.88
CA PHE A 185 -9.00 25.06 13.92
C PHE A 185 -9.02 25.64 12.51
N MET A 186 -7.91 25.52 11.80
CA MET A 186 -7.81 25.84 10.37
C MET A 186 -6.86 24.85 9.68
N GLY A 187 -7.32 24.19 8.62
CA GLY A 187 -6.49 23.23 7.90
C GLY A 187 -7.30 22.15 7.20
N ASP A 188 -6.70 20.97 7.11
CA ASP A 188 -7.27 19.84 6.37
C ASP A 188 -8.61 19.35 6.95
N ASP A 189 -9.44 18.71 6.10
CA ASP A 189 -10.75 18.16 6.45
C ASP A 189 -10.74 16.80 7.16
N THR A 190 -9.59 16.12 7.26
CA THR A 190 -9.38 14.91 8.07
C THR A 190 -9.66 15.19 9.56
N TRP A 191 -9.31 16.36 10.06
CA TRP A 191 -9.59 16.76 11.44
C TRP A 191 -11.08 16.80 11.78
N LYS A 192 -11.94 17.09 10.79
CA LYS A 192 -13.40 17.06 10.96
C LYS A 192 -13.89 15.65 11.29
N ASP A 193 -13.33 14.66 10.60
CA ASP A 193 -13.73 13.26 10.75
C ASP A 193 -13.09 12.62 12.00
N LEU A 194 -11.88 13.04 12.37
CA LEU A 194 -11.19 12.59 13.59
C LEU A 194 -11.81 13.17 14.88
N PHE A 195 -12.23 14.45 14.86
CA PHE A 195 -12.69 15.19 16.04
C PHE A 195 -14.06 15.86 15.81
N PRO A 196 -15.13 15.08 15.55
CA PRO A 196 -16.44 15.63 15.24
C PRO A 196 -16.97 16.49 16.41
N GLY A 197 -17.25 17.76 16.14
CA GLY A 197 -17.83 18.70 17.10
C GLY A 197 -16.89 19.21 18.19
N ALA A 198 -15.58 19.02 18.07
CA ALA A 198 -14.61 19.41 19.10
C ALA A 198 -14.22 20.90 19.08
N PHE A 199 -14.30 21.54 17.91
CA PHE A 199 -13.83 22.92 17.71
C PHE A 199 -14.94 23.94 17.92
N SER A 200 -14.60 25.05 18.58
CA SER A 200 -15.51 26.18 18.74
C SER A 200 -15.72 26.92 17.42
N GLN A 201 -14.66 26.98 16.61
CA GLN A 201 -14.67 27.48 15.24
C GLN A 201 -13.70 26.66 14.40
N ALA A 202 -14.08 26.30 13.18
CA ALA A 202 -13.23 25.50 12.31
C ALA A 202 -13.34 25.91 10.84
N PHE A 203 -12.19 25.96 10.16
CA PHE A 203 -12.05 26.22 8.72
C PHE A 203 -11.41 25.00 8.06
N PHE A 204 -12.24 24.16 7.45
CA PHE A 204 -11.81 22.92 6.81
C PHE A 204 -11.60 23.10 5.30
N PHE A 205 -10.49 22.59 4.80
CA PHE A 205 -10.11 22.62 3.39
C PHE A 205 -9.87 21.21 2.85
N PRO A 206 -10.18 20.94 1.56
CA PRO A 206 -10.07 19.61 0.98
C PRO A 206 -8.61 19.15 0.87
N SER A 207 -8.31 17.96 1.42
CA SER A 207 -6.94 17.47 1.63
C SER A 207 -6.47 16.39 0.64
N PHE A 208 -7.38 15.56 0.11
CA PHE A 208 -7.04 14.37 -0.69
C PHE A 208 -6.22 14.61 -1.97
N ASN A 209 -6.18 15.84 -2.49
CA ASN A 209 -5.45 16.13 -3.70
C ASN A 209 -4.00 16.53 -3.38
N VAL A 210 -3.12 15.54 -3.24
CA VAL A 210 -1.67 15.73 -2.99
C VAL A 210 -0.95 16.55 -4.07
N ARG A 211 -1.60 16.86 -5.20
CA ARG A 211 -1.05 17.74 -6.23
C ARG A 211 -1.34 19.21 -6.00
N ASP A 212 -2.25 19.55 -5.10
CA ASP A 212 -2.57 20.93 -4.76
C ASP A 212 -1.63 21.41 -3.66
N LEU A 213 -0.76 22.36 -3.99
CA LEU A 213 0.18 22.88 -3.01
C LEU A 213 -0.36 24.05 -2.20
N HIS A 214 -1.47 24.69 -2.58
CA HIS A 214 -1.76 26.06 -2.16
C HIS A 214 -3.13 26.26 -1.52
N THR A 215 -4.16 25.48 -1.88
CA THR A 215 -5.53 25.77 -1.41
C THR A 215 -5.63 25.74 0.11
N VAL A 216 -5.07 24.71 0.74
CA VAL A 216 -5.09 24.57 2.21
C VAL A 216 -4.26 25.67 2.86
N ASP A 217 -2.99 25.83 2.46
CA ASP A 217 -2.10 26.84 3.03
C ASP A 217 -2.67 28.26 2.90
N ASN A 218 -3.19 28.64 1.74
CA ASN A 218 -3.75 29.98 1.53
C ASN A 218 -5.04 30.17 2.33
N GLY A 219 -5.88 29.15 2.42
CA GLY A 219 -7.10 29.17 3.24
C GLY A 219 -6.78 29.37 4.73
N ILE A 220 -5.72 28.74 5.23
CA ILE A 220 -5.21 28.99 6.58
C ILE A 220 -4.78 30.45 6.72
N LEU A 221 -3.99 30.98 5.79
CA LEU A 221 -3.48 32.35 5.86
C LEU A 221 -4.58 33.43 5.80
N GLU A 222 -5.69 33.16 5.13
CA GLU A 222 -6.86 34.04 5.10
C GLU A 222 -7.49 34.22 6.49
N HIS A 223 -7.36 33.23 7.38
CA HIS A 223 -8.01 33.22 8.69
C HIS A 223 -7.03 33.35 9.87
N LEU A 224 -5.77 32.95 9.71
CA LEU A 224 -4.78 32.86 10.79
C LEU A 224 -4.56 34.19 11.50
N TYR A 225 -4.08 35.21 10.76
CA TYR A 225 -3.77 36.50 11.36
C TYR A 225 -5.01 37.26 11.85
N PRO A 226 -6.14 37.31 11.10
CA PRO A 226 -7.36 37.93 11.61
C PRO A 226 -7.88 37.30 12.90
N THR A 227 -7.78 35.97 13.05
CA THR A 227 -8.17 35.28 14.28
C THR A 227 -7.25 35.66 15.44
N MET A 228 -5.93 35.70 15.20
CA MET A 228 -4.96 36.12 16.21
C MET A 228 -5.21 37.54 16.69
N ASP A 229 -5.34 38.48 15.76
CA ASP A 229 -5.56 39.90 16.04
C ASP A 229 -6.92 40.16 16.73
N GLY A 230 -7.90 39.26 16.54
CA GLY A 230 -9.22 39.32 17.18
C GLY A 230 -9.24 38.92 18.65
N GLY A 231 -8.23 38.18 19.14
CA GLY A 231 -8.05 37.82 20.56
C GLY A 231 -9.05 36.82 21.17
N GLU A 232 -10.13 36.49 20.45
CA GLU A 232 -11.17 35.52 20.84
C GLU A 232 -10.72 34.07 20.58
N TRP A 233 -9.67 33.61 21.27
CA TRP A 233 -9.18 32.22 21.22
C TRP A 233 -8.32 31.87 22.44
N ASP A 234 -8.40 30.60 22.87
CA ASP A 234 -7.47 30.00 23.84
C ASP A 234 -6.45 29.11 23.13
N VAL A 235 -6.90 28.36 22.13
CA VAL A 235 -6.03 27.46 21.35
C VAL A 235 -6.28 27.64 19.88
N LEU A 236 -5.22 27.91 19.13
CA LEU A 236 -5.23 27.98 17.68
C LEU A 236 -4.46 26.80 17.11
N ILE A 237 -5.09 26.03 16.22
CA ILE A 237 -4.46 24.89 15.53
C ILE A 237 -4.49 25.18 14.02
N ALA A 238 -3.31 25.26 13.41
CA ALA A 238 -3.13 25.48 11.98
C ALA A 238 -2.39 24.30 11.35
N HIS A 239 -3.03 23.56 10.43
CA HIS A 239 -2.43 22.38 9.78
C HIS A 239 -2.15 22.62 8.28
N PHE A 240 -0.90 22.92 7.95
CA PHE A 240 -0.42 23.18 6.59
C PHE A 240 -0.01 21.89 5.88
N LEU A 241 -0.41 21.71 4.62
CA LEU A 241 -0.12 20.51 3.81
C LEU A 241 0.88 20.75 2.67
N GLY A 242 1.17 22.01 2.34
CA GLY A 242 1.90 22.34 1.12
C GLY A 242 3.33 21.78 1.05
N VAL A 243 3.97 21.50 2.20
CA VAL A 243 5.30 20.86 2.27
C VAL A 243 5.20 19.38 1.88
N ASP A 244 4.35 18.59 2.53
CA ASP A 244 4.10 17.18 2.17
C ASP A 244 3.65 17.01 0.72
N HIS A 245 2.65 17.78 0.28
CA HIS A 245 2.16 17.73 -1.09
C HIS A 245 3.28 18.08 -2.11
N CYS A 246 4.19 18.99 -1.75
CA CYS A 246 5.36 19.29 -2.59
C CYS A 246 6.33 18.10 -2.62
N GLY A 247 6.52 17.40 -1.50
CA GLY A 247 7.22 16.12 -1.42
C GLY A 247 6.68 15.12 -2.43
N HIS A 248 5.40 14.75 -2.34
CA HIS A 248 4.77 13.77 -3.24
C HIS A 248 4.82 14.18 -4.72
N LYS A 249 4.56 15.46 -5.00
CA LYS A 249 4.44 15.95 -6.38
C LYS A 249 5.79 16.13 -7.07
N TYR A 250 6.75 16.73 -6.36
CA TYR A 250 8.00 17.22 -6.93
C TYR A 250 9.24 16.56 -6.32
N GLY A 251 9.16 16.09 -5.08
CA GLY A 251 10.29 15.67 -4.27
C GLY A 251 10.94 16.83 -3.51
N PRO A 252 11.67 16.53 -2.41
CA PRO A 252 12.26 17.55 -1.53
C PRO A 252 13.37 18.38 -2.20
N HIS A 253 13.99 17.86 -3.25
CA HIS A 253 15.07 18.54 -3.99
C HIS A 253 14.56 19.47 -5.11
N HIS A 254 13.26 19.79 -5.13
CA HIS A 254 12.71 20.68 -6.15
C HIS A 254 12.64 22.14 -5.67
N PRO A 255 12.81 23.15 -6.55
CA PRO A 255 12.70 24.56 -6.17
C PRO A 255 11.34 24.97 -5.56
N GLU A 256 10.26 24.25 -5.86
CA GLU A 256 8.96 24.49 -5.20
C GLU A 256 9.00 24.16 -3.70
N MET A 257 9.79 23.17 -3.27
CA MET A 257 10.00 22.88 -1.85
C MET A 257 10.63 24.08 -1.14
N ALA A 258 11.61 24.72 -1.81
CA ALA A 258 12.25 25.93 -1.29
C ALA A 258 11.23 27.06 -1.06
N LYS A 259 10.31 27.27 -2.01
CA LYS A 259 9.26 28.28 -1.89
C LYS A 259 8.30 27.96 -0.75
N LYS A 260 7.94 26.69 -0.57
CA LYS A 260 7.05 26.24 0.49
C LYS A 260 7.65 26.39 1.88
N LEU A 261 8.90 26.01 2.05
CA LEU A 261 9.62 26.25 3.31
C LEU A 261 9.79 27.75 3.59
N SER A 262 10.08 28.57 2.58
CA SER A 262 10.11 30.03 2.76
C SER A 262 8.74 30.64 3.09
N GLN A 263 7.64 30.05 2.61
CA GLN A 263 6.29 30.44 3.06
C GLN A 263 6.11 30.11 4.54
N MET A 264 6.52 28.91 4.99
CA MET A 264 6.45 28.53 6.40
C MET A 264 7.33 29.41 7.29
N ASP A 265 8.52 29.80 6.83
CA ASP A 265 9.40 30.75 7.52
C ASP A 265 8.69 32.10 7.79
N GLN A 266 7.99 32.63 6.79
CA GLN A 266 7.21 33.87 6.91
C GLN A 266 6.04 33.70 7.88
N VAL A 267 5.38 32.55 7.87
CA VAL A 267 4.32 32.23 8.84
C VAL A 267 4.87 32.25 10.25
N ILE A 268 5.93 31.49 10.51
CA ILE A 268 6.58 31.39 11.82
C ILE A 268 7.00 32.78 12.31
N GLN A 269 7.63 33.59 11.46
CA GLN A 269 8.00 34.95 11.81
C GLN A 269 6.76 35.81 12.18
N GLY A 270 5.73 35.79 11.35
CA GLY A 270 4.51 36.56 11.58
C GLY A 270 3.75 36.13 12.84
N LEU A 271 3.85 34.85 13.22
CA LEU A 271 3.33 34.34 14.48
C LEU A 271 4.13 34.89 15.66
N VAL A 272 5.45 34.71 15.67
CA VAL A 272 6.34 35.15 16.76
C VAL A 272 6.17 36.64 17.08
N GLU A 273 5.98 37.48 16.05
CA GLU A 273 5.76 38.93 16.21
C GLU A 273 4.43 39.30 16.90
N ARG A 274 3.48 38.36 16.99
CA ARG A 274 2.13 38.57 17.56
C ARG A 274 1.88 37.86 18.90
N LEU A 275 2.83 37.06 19.38
CA LEU A 275 2.64 36.30 20.62
C LEU A 275 2.80 37.18 21.85
N GLU A 276 2.01 36.87 22.88
CA GLU A 276 2.12 37.46 24.21
C GLU A 276 2.83 36.49 25.19
N ASN A 277 3.23 37.01 26.36
CA ASN A 277 3.98 36.24 27.39
C ASN A 277 3.22 35.05 27.99
N ASP A 278 1.91 34.97 27.75
CA ASP A 278 1.00 33.94 28.24
C ASP A 278 0.80 32.78 27.24
N THR A 279 1.44 32.88 26.06
CA THR A 279 1.23 32.00 24.93
C THR A 279 2.46 31.13 24.64
N LEU A 280 2.21 29.84 24.38
CA LEU A 280 3.20 28.90 23.85
C LEU A 280 2.98 28.70 22.34
N LEU A 281 4.04 28.81 21.54
CA LEU A 281 4.07 28.41 20.14
C LEU A 281 4.74 27.04 20.00
N VAL A 282 4.05 26.13 19.33
CA VAL A 282 4.55 24.82 18.94
C VAL A 282 4.48 24.71 17.43
N VAL A 283 5.64 24.57 16.77
CA VAL A 283 5.72 24.27 15.33
C VAL A 283 6.27 22.86 15.20
N ILE A 284 5.50 21.95 14.60
CA ILE A 284 5.86 20.53 14.56
C ILE A 284 5.56 19.91 13.20
N GLY A 285 6.40 18.96 12.78
CA GLY A 285 6.08 18.00 11.73
C GLY A 285 5.45 16.73 12.30
N ASP A 286 4.41 16.23 11.64
CA ASP A 286 3.77 14.97 11.99
C ASP A 286 4.62 13.75 11.58
N HIS A 287 5.32 13.85 10.45
CA HIS A 287 6.36 12.93 10.00
C HIS A 287 7.42 13.67 9.18
N GLY A 288 8.39 12.93 8.66
CA GLY A 288 9.29 13.36 7.60
C GLY A 288 8.91 12.77 6.24
N MET A 289 9.88 12.62 5.34
CA MET A 289 9.66 12.01 4.01
C MET A 289 10.97 11.47 3.44
N THR A 290 10.87 10.44 2.62
CA THR A 290 11.99 9.88 1.85
C THR A 290 12.59 10.91 0.89
N ILE A 291 13.75 10.59 0.30
CA ILE A 291 14.36 11.43 -0.75
C ILE A 291 13.51 11.57 -2.02
N THR A 292 12.52 10.67 -2.21
CA THR A 292 11.55 10.73 -3.30
C THR A 292 10.26 11.46 -2.92
N GLY A 293 10.12 11.91 -1.67
CA GLY A 293 8.93 12.57 -1.16
C GLY A 293 7.77 11.64 -0.79
N ASP A 294 8.07 10.35 -0.60
CA ASP A 294 7.14 9.31 -0.13
C ASP A 294 7.26 9.16 1.41
N HIS A 295 6.27 8.58 2.08
CA HIS A 295 6.29 8.31 3.52
C HIS A 295 5.33 7.16 3.92
N GLY A 296 5.35 6.74 5.19
CA GLY A 296 4.51 5.68 5.75
C GLY A 296 5.31 4.52 6.37
N GLY A 297 6.62 4.46 6.11
CA GLY A 297 7.58 3.49 6.64
C GLY A 297 8.27 3.94 7.93
N ASP A 298 9.44 3.37 8.19
CA ASP A 298 10.26 3.52 9.39
C ASP A 298 11.68 4.02 9.10
N SER A 299 11.96 4.52 7.89
CA SER A 299 13.28 5.05 7.57
C SER A 299 13.62 6.28 8.41
N ASP A 300 14.91 6.53 8.63
CA ASP A 300 15.37 7.65 9.45
C ASP A 300 14.84 9.01 8.98
N LEU A 301 14.68 9.21 7.66
CA LEU A 301 14.15 10.45 7.10
C LEU A 301 12.64 10.60 7.28
N GLU A 302 11.89 9.48 7.37
CA GLU A 302 10.44 9.49 7.60
C GLU A 302 10.10 9.67 9.07
N ILE A 303 10.86 9.07 9.99
CA ILE A 303 10.59 9.18 11.43
C ILE A 303 11.14 10.47 12.04
N SER A 304 11.99 11.23 11.33
CA SER A 304 12.67 12.42 11.87
C SER A 304 11.96 13.71 11.46
N ALA A 305 10.99 14.12 12.27
CA ALA A 305 10.29 15.40 12.12
C ALA A 305 10.93 16.51 12.97
N ALA A 306 10.68 17.77 12.60
CA ALA A 306 11.06 18.93 13.39
C ALA A 306 10.05 19.20 14.51
N LEU A 307 10.52 19.59 15.70
CA LEU A 307 9.71 20.18 16.76
C LEU A 307 10.40 21.45 17.26
N PHE A 308 9.79 22.60 17.00
CA PHE A 308 10.24 23.90 17.48
C PHE A 308 9.26 24.45 18.52
N LEU A 309 9.78 24.78 19.70
CA LEU A 309 9.04 25.40 20.79
C LEU A 309 9.50 26.83 20.99
N TYR A 310 8.56 27.75 21.20
CA TYR A 310 8.86 29.16 21.46
C TYR A 310 7.84 29.80 22.40
N SER A 311 8.31 30.71 23.27
CA SER A 311 7.44 31.66 23.96
C SER A 311 8.16 33.00 24.17
N PRO A 312 7.44 34.14 24.13
CA PRO A 312 8.00 35.42 24.54
C PRO A 312 8.51 35.42 25.99
N LYS A 313 7.95 34.55 26.85
CA LYS A 313 8.48 34.26 28.19
C LYS A 313 9.55 33.17 28.11
N ALA A 314 10.65 33.32 28.85
CA ALA A 314 11.70 32.30 28.90
C ALA A 314 11.13 30.91 29.26
N LEU A 315 11.45 29.92 28.43
CA LEU A 315 11.00 28.53 28.53
C LEU A 315 12.03 27.66 29.24
N PHE A 316 13.30 27.82 28.89
CA PHE A 316 14.39 26.93 29.26
C PHE A 316 15.37 27.61 30.22
N PRO A 317 15.77 26.95 31.32
CA PRO A 317 16.76 27.49 32.24
C PRO A 317 18.16 27.51 31.63
N ARG A 318 18.46 26.57 30.71
CA ARG A 318 19.79 26.39 30.14
C ARG A 318 19.80 26.59 28.63
N VAL A 319 20.87 27.20 28.16
CA VAL A 319 21.21 27.31 26.73
C VAL A 319 21.27 25.90 26.10
N PRO A 320 20.94 25.75 24.81
CA PRO A 320 20.96 24.46 24.14
C PRO A 320 22.28 23.69 24.26
N PRO A 321 22.23 22.36 24.49
CA PRO A 321 23.41 21.53 24.39
C PRO A 321 23.93 21.54 22.95
N LYS A 322 25.22 21.24 22.80
CA LYS A 322 25.85 21.13 21.47
C LYS A 322 25.34 19.89 20.69
N GLU A 323 24.86 18.89 21.40
CA GLU A 323 24.33 17.65 20.82
C GLU A 323 22.85 17.81 20.47
N LEU A 324 22.42 17.09 19.43
CA LEU A 324 21.05 17.07 18.97
C LEU A 324 20.13 16.43 20.03
N GLU A 325 19.11 17.17 20.45
CA GLU A 325 18.11 16.64 21.38
C GLU A 325 17.01 15.91 20.61
N ILE A 326 16.82 14.64 20.94
CA ILE A 326 15.83 13.75 20.33
C ILE A 326 14.71 13.51 21.33
N VAL A 327 13.48 13.76 20.92
CA VAL A 327 12.29 13.51 21.74
C VAL A 327 11.29 12.63 21.01
N PRO A 328 10.66 11.67 21.69
CA PRO A 328 9.51 10.96 21.15
C PRO A 328 8.38 11.93 20.81
N GLN A 329 7.74 11.78 19.65
CA GLN A 329 6.63 12.66 19.26
C GLN A 329 5.48 12.65 20.27
N ILE A 330 5.17 11.47 20.83
CA ILE A 330 4.10 11.29 21.82
C ILE A 330 4.38 11.98 23.17
N SER A 331 5.63 12.41 23.44
CA SER A 331 5.98 13.19 24.64
C SER A 331 5.39 14.60 24.65
N LEU A 332 4.95 15.10 23.48
CA LEU A 332 4.32 16.42 23.39
C LEU A 332 2.98 16.48 24.14
N VAL A 333 2.17 15.43 24.06
CA VAL A 333 0.82 15.40 24.63
C VAL A 333 0.78 15.58 26.16
N PRO A 334 1.50 14.78 26.97
CA PRO A 334 1.47 14.95 28.42
C PRO A 334 2.13 16.26 28.84
N THR A 335 3.10 16.73 28.06
CA THR A 335 3.77 18.02 28.27
C THR A 335 2.81 19.18 28.10
N LEU A 336 2.09 19.25 26.96
CA LEU A 336 1.11 20.31 26.69
C LEU A 336 -0.07 20.24 27.68
N ALA A 337 -0.54 19.04 28.03
CA ALA A 337 -1.61 18.89 29.00
C ALA A 337 -1.25 19.56 30.33
N LEU A 338 -0.08 19.26 30.89
CA LEU A 338 0.33 19.86 32.17
C LEU A 338 0.67 21.35 32.05
N LEU A 339 1.33 21.79 30.96
CA LEU A 339 1.65 23.21 30.74
C LEU A 339 0.40 24.10 30.62
N LEU A 340 -0.71 23.56 30.10
CA LEU A 340 -1.99 24.25 29.97
C LEU A 340 -2.94 24.04 31.16
N GLY A 341 -2.48 23.31 32.19
CA GLY A 341 -3.26 23.02 33.39
C GLY A 341 -4.44 22.07 33.16
N LEU A 342 -4.31 21.13 32.21
CA LEU A 342 -5.26 20.08 31.86
C LEU A 342 -4.84 18.73 32.48
N PRO A 343 -5.75 17.74 32.59
CA PRO A 343 -5.34 16.41 32.94
C PRO A 343 -4.69 15.72 31.73
N ILE A 344 -3.71 14.85 31.97
CA ILE A 344 -3.07 14.08 30.90
C ILE A 344 -4.09 13.07 30.36
N PRO A 345 -4.28 12.95 29.01
CA PRO A 345 -5.20 11.98 28.43
C PRO A 345 -4.99 10.56 28.97
N PHE A 346 -6.08 9.85 29.25
CA PHE A 346 -6.04 8.59 29.98
C PHE A 346 -5.13 7.53 29.34
N GLY A 347 -5.15 7.40 28.01
CA GLY A 347 -4.36 6.40 27.28
C GLY A 347 -2.93 6.83 26.91
N ASN A 348 -2.48 8.00 27.36
CA ASN A 348 -1.14 8.50 27.07
C ASN A 348 -0.06 7.57 27.67
N ILE A 349 0.99 7.32 26.89
CA ILE A 349 2.22 6.65 27.35
C ILE A 349 3.49 7.49 27.11
N GLY A 350 3.35 8.73 26.64
CA GLY A 350 4.46 9.65 26.49
C GLY A 350 5.07 10.06 27.84
N GLU A 351 6.38 10.35 27.82
CA GLU A 351 7.13 10.96 28.93
C GLU A 351 7.10 12.48 28.79
N VAL A 352 6.78 13.21 29.86
CA VAL A 352 6.84 14.68 29.85
C VAL A 352 8.25 15.20 29.56
N MET A 353 8.35 16.28 28.78
CA MET A 353 9.60 17.01 28.54
C MET A 353 9.95 17.81 29.80
N ALA A 354 10.68 17.18 30.72
CA ALA A 354 10.91 17.70 32.06
C ALA A 354 11.58 19.09 32.09
N GLU A 355 12.44 19.44 31.13
CA GLU A 355 13.07 20.77 31.11
C GLU A 355 12.07 21.94 31.04
N LEU A 356 10.87 21.72 30.47
CA LEU A 356 9.83 22.75 30.36
C LEU A 356 9.10 23.03 31.67
N PHE A 357 9.38 22.28 32.73
CA PHE A 357 8.80 22.48 34.07
C PHE A 357 9.80 23.10 35.06
N ALA A 358 11.03 23.40 34.63
CA ALA A 358 11.97 24.17 35.42
C ALA A 358 11.67 25.68 35.34
N GLU A 359 11.94 26.39 36.43
CA GLU A 359 11.93 27.85 36.46
C GLU A 359 13.17 28.38 35.73
N ALA A 360 12.98 29.34 34.82
CA ALA A 360 14.05 29.86 33.96
C ALA A 360 15.03 30.78 34.70
N GLU A 361 14.65 31.33 35.86
CA GLU A 361 15.55 32.10 36.71
C GLU A 361 16.26 31.15 37.68
N ASP A 362 17.57 30.95 37.49
CA ASP A 362 18.50 30.09 38.26
C ASP A 362 18.59 30.41 39.78
N SER A 363 17.66 31.17 40.34
CA SER A 363 17.68 31.62 41.73
C SER A 363 17.22 30.55 42.74
N GLN A 364 16.57 29.46 42.30
CA GLN A 364 16.07 28.38 43.18
C GLN A 364 16.19 26.96 42.53
N PRO A 365 17.36 26.30 42.55
CA PRO A 365 17.56 24.97 41.94
C PRO A 365 16.60 23.88 42.46
N HIS A 366 16.26 23.95 43.75
CA HIS A 366 15.36 22.99 44.39
C HIS A 366 13.90 23.12 43.92
N SER A 367 13.37 24.34 43.69
CA SER A 367 12.00 24.51 43.18
C SER A 367 11.86 23.94 41.78
N SER A 368 12.84 24.19 40.92
CA SER A 368 12.91 23.61 39.57
C SER A 368 12.95 22.08 39.60
N ALA A 369 13.85 21.48 40.39
CA ALA A 369 13.90 20.02 40.52
C ALA A 369 12.59 19.43 41.07
N LEU A 370 11.95 20.11 42.02
CA LEU A 370 10.67 19.69 42.57
C LEU A 370 9.53 19.78 41.54
N ALA A 371 9.48 20.84 40.73
CA ALA A 371 8.49 21.01 39.68
C ALA A 371 8.63 19.93 38.58
N GLN A 372 9.86 19.62 38.18
CA GLN A 372 10.18 18.53 37.27
C GLN A 372 9.75 17.17 37.83
N ALA A 373 10.15 16.85 39.07
CA ALA A 373 9.76 15.62 39.74
C ALA A 373 8.23 15.50 39.86
N SER A 374 7.54 16.61 40.14
CA SER A 374 6.08 16.65 40.25
C SER A 374 5.39 16.36 38.91
N ALA A 375 5.87 16.96 37.80
CA ALA A 375 5.32 16.71 36.47
C ALA A 375 5.50 15.23 36.05
N LEU A 376 6.70 14.68 36.28
CA LEU A 376 7.01 13.27 36.01
C LEU A 376 6.20 12.32 36.89
N HIS A 377 5.99 12.66 38.17
CA HIS A 377 5.20 11.85 39.09
C HIS A 377 3.72 11.79 38.68
N LEU A 378 3.11 12.92 38.30
CA LEU A 378 1.75 12.97 37.76
C LEU A 378 1.61 12.14 36.47
N ASN A 379 2.58 12.26 35.56
CA ASN A 379 2.62 11.47 34.34
C ASN A 379 2.75 9.96 34.63
N ALA A 380 3.63 9.57 35.55
CA ALA A 380 3.81 8.19 35.96
C ALA A 380 2.57 7.60 36.65
N GLN A 381 1.88 8.40 37.49
CA GLN A 381 0.62 7.99 38.11
C GLN A 381 -0.46 7.74 37.05
N GLN A 382 -0.62 8.64 36.07
CA GLN A 382 -1.57 8.46 34.97
C GLN A 382 -1.25 7.20 34.16
N VAL A 383 0.01 6.97 33.80
CA VAL A 383 0.45 5.79 33.05
C VAL A 383 0.21 4.51 33.85
N SER A 384 0.51 4.51 35.15
CA SER A 384 0.27 3.37 36.04
C SER A 384 -1.23 3.02 36.13
N ARG A 385 -2.09 4.04 36.25
CA ARG A 385 -3.56 3.88 36.23
C ARG A 385 -4.07 3.30 34.90
N PHE A 386 -3.52 3.77 33.79
CA PHE A 386 -3.81 3.23 32.45
C PHE A 386 -3.43 1.76 32.36
N LEU A 387 -2.20 1.40 32.71
CA LEU A 387 -1.71 0.02 32.64
C LEU A 387 -2.56 -0.94 33.48
N HIS A 388 -2.93 -0.55 34.69
CA HIS A 388 -3.80 -1.35 35.54
C HIS A 388 -5.15 -1.66 34.87
N THR A 389 -5.76 -0.64 34.23
CA THR A 389 -7.03 -0.80 33.51
C THR A 389 -6.87 -1.63 32.24
N TYR A 390 -5.81 -1.37 31.47
CA TYR A 390 -5.53 -2.06 30.22
C TYR A 390 -5.26 -3.55 30.43
N SER A 391 -4.37 -3.90 31.36
CA SER A 391 -4.04 -5.30 31.72
C SER A 391 -5.22 -6.10 32.27
N ALA A 392 -6.24 -5.44 32.82
CA ALA A 392 -7.49 -6.09 33.20
C ALA A 392 -8.39 -6.41 31.99
N ALA A 393 -8.29 -5.61 30.92
CA ALA A 393 -9.12 -5.72 29.72
C ALA A 393 -8.45 -6.55 28.60
N ALA A 394 -7.12 -6.53 28.51
CA ALA A 394 -6.32 -7.17 27.47
C ALA A 394 -5.13 -7.94 28.08
N GLN A 395 -4.79 -9.09 27.48
CA GLN A 395 -3.77 -10.03 27.96
C GLN A 395 -2.52 -10.08 27.05
N ASP A 396 -2.26 -8.99 26.34
CA ASP A 396 -1.19 -8.81 25.35
C ASP A 396 0.12 -8.22 25.93
N LEU A 397 0.09 -7.72 27.17
CA LEU A 397 1.27 -7.19 27.86
C LEU A 397 2.10 -8.29 28.55
N GLN A 398 3.42 -8.10 28.60
CA GLN A 398 4.33 -9.04 29.25
C GLN A 398 4.21 -8.96 30.79
N VAL A 399 3.59 -9.97 31.40
CA VAL A 399 3.28 -9.99 32.85
C VAL A 399 4.52 -9.77 33.74
N LYS A 400 5.67 -10.36 33.39
CA LYS A 400 6.91 -10.23 34.19
C LYS A 400 7.46 -8.81 34.16
N GLU A 401 7.55 -8.21 32.99
CA GLU A 401 8.05 -6.84 32.81
C GLU A 401 7.08 -5.83 33.43
N LEU A 402 5.78 -6.05 33.29
CA LEU A 402 4.75 -5.25 33.94
C LEU A 402 4.92 -5.22 35.45
N HIS A 403 5.12 -6.37 36.10
CA HIS A 403 5.38 -6.43 37.54
C HIS A 403 6.69 -5.73 37.94
N GLN A 404 7.76 -5.85 37.15
CA GLN A 404 9.02 -5.16 37.40
C GLN A 404 8.85 -3.63 37.35
N LEU A 405 8.14 -3.13 36.34
CA LEU A 405 7.87 -1.70 36.18
C LEU A 405 6.91 -1.17 37.25
N GLN A 406 5.91 -1.94 37.66
CA GLN A 406 5.03 -1.59 38.79
C GLN A 406 5.83 -1.47 40.11
N ASN A 407 6.80 -2.35 40.35
CA ASN A 407 7.68 -2.26 41.51
C ASN A 407 8.57 -1.01 41.46
N LEU A 408 9.14 -0.71 40.29
CA LEU A 408 9.94 0.51 40.09
C LEU A 408 9.11 1.78 40.34
N PHE A 409 7.90 1.85 39.78
CA PHE A 409 6.97 2.95 40.03
C PHE A 409 6.61 3.09 41.51
N SER A 410 6.27 1.98 42.17
CA SER A 410 5.88 1.99 43.59
C SER A 410 7.02 2.51 44.47
N LYS A 411 8.26 2.09 44.18
CA LYS A 411 9.46 2.58 44.87
C LYS A 411 9.67 4.08 44.62
N ALA A 412 9.74 4.51 43.35
CA ALA A 412 9.98 5.91 42.99
C ALA A 412 8.90 6.84 43.55
N SER A 413 7.62 6.41 43.52
CA SER A 413 6.50 7.16 44.09
C SER A 413 6.59 7.27 45.62
N ALA A 414 7.02 6.23 46.33
CA ALA A 414 7.23 6.28 47.77
C ALA A 414 8.40 7.22 48.13
N ASP A 415 9.47 7.20 47.35
CA ASP A 415 10.65 8.05 47.53
C ASP A 415 10.29 9.53 47.31
N TYR A 416 9.54 9.82 46.25
CA TYR A 416 8.96 11.16 46.00
C TYR A 416 8.12 11.65 47.19
N GLN A 417 7.19 10.84 47.68
CA GLN A 417 6.33 11.21 48.82
C GLN A 417 7.13 11.45 50.11
N ARG A 418 8.19 10.69 50.36
CA ARG A 418 9.09 10.90 51.50
C ARG A 418 9.83 12.24 51.39
N LEU A 419 10.30 12.60 50.19
CA LEU A 419 11.00 13.86 49.94
C LEU A 419 10.09 15.09 50.10
N LEU A 420 8.80 14.98 49.77
CA LEU A 420 7.82 16.04 50.05
C LEU A 420 7.64 16.32 51.55
N GLN A 421 7.84 15.32 52.41
CA GLN A 421 7.65 15.44 53.86
C GLN A 421 8.92 15.89 54.60
N SER A 422 10.11 15.65 54.04
CA SER A 422 11.40 15.96 54.67
C SER A 422 12.37 16.61 53.66
N PRO A 423 12.39 17.95 53.53
CA PRO A 423 13.16 18.65 52.50
C PRO A 423 14.68 18.77 52.75
N GLN A 424 15.25 18.15 53.79
CA GLN A 424 16.70 18.24 54.08
C GLN A 424 17.52 17.34 53.12
N GLY A 425 18.47 17.92 52.38
CA GLY A 425 19.34 17.20 51.43
C GLY A 425 18.64 16.75 50.14
N ALA A 426 17.50 17.35 49.82
CA ALA A 426 16.52 16.85 48.85
C ALA A 426 16.92 16.92 47.38
N GLU A 427 17.88 17.75 46.95
CA GLU A 427 18.15 17.95 45.51
C GLU A 427 18.70 16.70 44.82
N ALA A 428 19.76 16.09 45.34
CA ALA A 428 20.34 14.87 44.76
C ALA A 428 19.37 13.69 44.79
N ALA A 429 18.55 13.62 45.86
CA ALA A 429 17.51 12.63 45.99
C ALA A 429 16.35 12.85 45.00
N LEU A 430 15.95 14.10 44.74
CA LEU A 430 14.97 14.45 43.72
C LEU A 430 15.46 14.07 42.32
N GLN A 431 16.73 14.31 42.01
CA GLN A 431 17.31 13.87 40.73
C GLN A 431 17.30 12.35 40.55
N THR A 432 17.45 11.61 41.66
CA THR A 432 17.36 10.15 41.65
C THR A 432 15.91 9.72 41.35
N VAL A 433 14.92 10.33 42.03
CA VAL A 433 13.49 10.08 41.78
C VAL A 433 13.09 10.44 40.34
N ILE A 434 13.55 11.58 39.81
CA ILE A 434 13.36 11.98 38.41
C ILE A 434 13.84 10.86 37.48
N THR A 435 15.06 10.38 37.69
CA THR A 435 15.66 9.33 36.86
C THR A 435 14.86 8.01 36.93
N GLU A 436 14.41 7.60 38.12
CA GLU A 436 13.60 6.38 38.29
C GLU A 436 12.21 6.50 37.65
N LEU A 437 11.56 7.66 37.73
CA LEU A 437 10.27 7.92 37.08
C LEU A 437 10.40 7.92 35.55
N GLN A 438 11.46 8.52 35.02
CA GLN A 438 11.77 8.47 33.59
C GLN A 438 12.06 7.03 33.14
N GLN A 439 12.82 6.26 33.93
CA GLN A 439 13.08 4.85 33.64
C GLN A 439 11.79 4.03 33.60
N PHE A 440 10.85 4.29 34.52
CA PHE A 440 9.52 3.68 34.48
C PHE A 440 8.76 4.05 33.19
N LEU A 441 8.63 5.33 32.87
CA LEU A 441 7.90 5.80 31.68
C LEU A 441 8.49 5.24 30.37
N ARG A 442 9.82 5.27 30.23
CA ARG A 442 10.54 4.71 29.08
C ARG A 442 10.37 3.20 28.99
N GLY A 443 10.46 2.50 30.13
CA GLY A 443 10.26 1.05 30.19
C GLY A 443 8.84 0.64 29.80
N VAL A 444 7.82 1.39 30.26
CA VAL A 444 6.42 1.17 29.85
C VAL A 444 6.27 1.36 28.35
N ARG A 445 6.79 2.47 27.80
CA ARG A 445 6.72 2.71 26.35
C ARG A 445 7.38 1.58 25.57
N ALA A 446 8.57 1.14 25.98
CA ALA A 446 9.28 0.04 25.32
C ALA A 446 8.47 -1.27 25.33
N MET A 447 7.89 -1.63 26.48
CA MET A 447 7.02 -2.82 26.59
C MET A 447 5.78 -2.70 25.68
N CYS A 448 5.12 -1.53 25.66
CA CYS A 448 3.96 -1.29 24.81
C CYS A 448 4.30 -1.38 23.32
N ILE A 449 5.44 -0.82 22.88
CA ILE A 449 5.93 -0.97 21.51
C ILE A 449 6.13 -2.46 21.20
N GLU A 450 6.83 -3.18 22.08
CA GLU A 450 7.12 -4.59 21.85
C GLU A 450 5.86 -5.46 21.80
N SER A 451 4.85 -5.17 22.63
CA SER A 451 3.58 -5.91 22.63
C SER A 451 2.68 -5.55 21.44
N TRP A 452 2.56 -4.27 21.09
CA TRP A 452 1.62 -3.81 20.06
C TRP A 452 2.18 -3.84 18.64
N ALA A 453 3.51 -3.97 18.48
CA ALA A 453 4.17 -4.10 17.17
C ALA A 453 4.43 -5.56 16.73
N ARG A 454 3.75 -6.56 17.32
CA ARG A 454 3.96 -8.00 17.02
C ARG A 454 2.95 -8.59 16.05
N PHE A 455 3.45 -9.16 14.95
CA PHE A 455 2.67 -9.98 14.04
C PHE A 455 2.30 -11.34 14.65
N SER A 456 1.09 -11.82 14.36
CA SER A 456 0.68 -13.19 14.67
C SER A 456 1.10 -14.15 13.56
N LEU A 457 2.33 -14.68 13.66
CA LEU A 457 2.91 -15.59 12.66
C LEU A 457 2.01 -16.83 12.41
N GLY A 458 1.34 -17.35 13.43
CA GLY A 458 0.43 -18.49 13.29
C GLY A 458 -0.78 -18.20 12.41
N ARG A 459 -1.43 -17.04 12.61
CA ARG A 459 -2.57 -16.60 11.79
C ARG A 459 -2.13 -16.28 10.36
N MET A 460 -0.98 -15.61 10.19
CA MET A 460 -0.39 -15.35 8.88
C MET A 460 -0.09 -16.65 8.12
N ALA A 461 0.62 -17.59 8.75
CA ALA A 461 0.94 -18.87 8.14
C ALA A 461 -0.31 -19.68 7.80
N GLY A 462 -1.32 -19.71 8.69
CA GLY A 462 -2.60 -20.37 8.44
C GLY A 462 -3.38 -19.76 7.27
N GLY A 463 -3.45 -18.43 7.20
CA GLY A 463 -4.08 -17.71 6.08
C GLY A 463 -3.36 -17.95 4.76
N ALA A 464 -2.02 -17.88 4.75
CA ALA A 464 -1.19 -18.18 3.59
C ALA A 464 -1.37 -19.64 3.11
N ALA A 465 -1.40 -20.60 4.04
CA ALA A 465 -1.64 -22.01 3.72
C ALA A 465 -3.04 -22.24 3.11
N LEU A 466 -4.07 -21.58 3.64
CA LEU A 466 -5.43 -21.67 3.10
C LEU A 466 -5.53 -21.10 1.67
N MET A 467 -4.91 -19.94 1.43
CA MET A 467 -4.83 -19.36 0.07
C MET A 467 -4.05 -20.28 -0.89
N ALA A 468 -2.92 -20.84 -0.46
CA ALA A 468 -2.14 -21.78 -1.26
C ALA A 468 -2.95 -23.04 -1.61
N ALA A 469 -3.73 -23.56 -0.65
CA ALA A 469 -4.62 -24.70 -0.87
C ALA A 469 -5.79 -24.36 -1.82
N ALA A 470 -6.33 -23.13 -1.75
CA ALA A 470 -7.33 -22.65 -2.70
C ALA A 470 -6.76 -22.51 -4.13
N CYS A 471 -5.52 -22.03 -4.28
CA CYS A 471 -4.81 -22.02 -5.56
C CYS A 471 -4.61 -23.45 -6.10
N PHE A 472 -4.18 -24.38 -5.26
CA PHE A 472 -4.01 -25.79 -5.63
C PHE A 472 -5.34 -26.43 -6.06
N LEU A 473 -6.43 -26.13 -5.35
CA LEU A 473 -7.79 -26.52 -5.74
C LEU A 473 -8.15 -26.00 -7.15
N CYS A 474 -7.86 -24.73 -7.45
CA CYS A 474 -8.11 -24.17 -8.78
C CYS A 474 -7.32 -24.92 -9.87
N LEU A 475 -6.07 -25.30 -9.59
CA LEU A 475 -5.27 -26.12 -10.50
C LEU A 475 -5.90 -27.50 -10.72
N LEU A 476 -6.30 -28.19 -9.65
CA LEU A 476 -6.97 -29.50 -9.72
C LEU A 476 -8.26 -29.42 -10.55
N VAL A 477 -9.11 -28.44 -10.25
CA VAL A 477 -10.38 -28.24 -10.95
C VAL A 477 -10.14 -27.87 -12.42
N SER A 478 -9.11 -27.09 -12.74
CA SER A 478 -8.77 -26.77 -14.14
C SER A 478 -8.45 -28.02 -14.96
N GLN A 479 -7.76 -29.01 -14.37
CA GLN A 479 -7.47 -30.29 -15.01
C GLN A 479 -8.74 -31.14 -15.13
N TRP A 480 -9.60 -31.13 -14.12
CA TRP A 480 -10.82 -31.92 -14.11
C TRP A 480 -11.94 -31.39 -14.98
N ALA A 481 -12.03 -30.07 -15.16
CA ALA A 481 -12.98 -29.42 -16.05
C ALA A 481 -12.79 -29.84 -17.53
N THR A 482 -11.64 -30.42 -17.87
CA THR A 482 -11.40 -31.01 -19.19
C THR A 482 -12.11 -32.35 -19.42
N TYR A 483 -12.72 -32.95 -18.38
CA TYR A 483 -13.42 -34.22 -18.48
C TYR A 483 -14.94 -34.05 -18.69
N PRO A 484 -15.54 -34.75 -19.67
CA PRO A 484 -16.99 -34.76 -19.84
C PRO A 484 -17.65 -35.41 -18.61
N GLY A 485 -18.49 -34.65 -17.89
CA GLY A 485 -19.25 -35.11 -16.73
C GLY A 485 -18.80 -34.59 -15.36
N PHE A 486 -17.82 -33.68 -15.29
CA PHE A 486 -17.45 -33.05 -14.01
C PHE A 486 -18.56 -32.11 -13.51
N HIS A 487 -19.19 -32.50 -12.40
CA HIS A 487 -20.15 -31.67 -11.65
C HIS A 487 -19.63 -31.48 -10.23
N PRO A 488 -19.24 -30.26 -9.80
CA PRO A 488 -18.79 -30.03 -8.44
C PRO A 488 -19.98 -30.17 -7.48
N LEU A 489 -20.09 -31.33 -6.84
CA LEU A 489 -21.12 -31.59 -5.84
C LEU A 489 -20.71 -30.92 -4.51
N LEU A 490 -21.10 -29.65 -4.33
CA LEU A 490 -20.69 -28.80 -3.21
C LEU A 490 -21.43 -29.05 -1.89
N LEU A 491 -22.51 -29.84 -1.92
CA LEU A 491 -23.37 -30.02 -0.75
C LEU A 491 -22.63 -30.69 0.43
N THR A 492 -21.86 -31.74 0.17
CA THR A 492 -21.09 -32.47 1.20
C THR A 492 -19.95 -31.62 1.78
N PRO A 493 -19.10 -30.96 0.97
CA PRO A 493 -18.11 -29.99 1.46
C PRO A 493 -18.72 -28.88 2.34
N MET A 494 -19.84 -28.28 1.91
CA MET A 494 -20.49 -27.20 2.66
C MET A 494 -21.04 -27.68 4.02
N ALA A 495 -21.66 -28.87 4.06
CA ALA A 495 -22.15 -29.46 5.30
C ALA A 495 -21.02 -29.79 6.29
N CYS A 496 -19.89 -30.29 5.80
CA CYS A 496 -18.70 -30.54 6.63
C CYS A 496 -18.07 -29.24 7.16
N GLY A 497 -18.04 -28.18 6.35
CA GLY A 497 -17.61 -26.84 6.80
C GLY A 497 -18.47 -26.33 7.95
N LEU A 498 -19.80 -26.45 7.83
CA LEU A 498 -20.73 -26.04 8.89
C LEU A 498 -20.55 -26.87 10.17
N ALA A 499 -20.40 -28.19 10.05
CA ALA A 499 -20.12 -29.07 11.20
C ALA A 499 -18.81 -28.69 11.90
N GLY A 500 -17.75 -28.37 11.13
CA GLY A 500 -16.46 -27.93 11.68
C GLY A 500 -16.57 -26.63 12.49
N THR A 501 -17.39 -25.67 12.04
CA THR A 501 -17.63 -24.43 12.80
C THR A 501 -18.33 -24.67 14.13
N ILE A 502 -19.34 -25.55 14.15
CA ILE A 502 -20.10 -25.87 15.36
C ILE A 502 -19.19 -26.53 16.41
N VAL A 503 -18.34 -27.47 15.99
CA VAL A 503 -17.38 -28.13 16.88
C VAL A 503 -16.35 -27.14 17.43
N CYS A 504 -15.81 -26.27 16.58
CA CYS A 504 -14.83 -25.27 17.00
C CYS A 504 -15.43 -24.23 17.97
N ALA A 505 -16.64 -23.75 17.69
CA ALA A 505 -17.36 -22.84 18.57
C ALA A 505 -17.65 -23.48 19.93
N GLY A 506 -18.05 -24.76 19.96
CA GLY A 506 -18.23 -25.51 21.20
C GLY A 506 -16.93 -25.64 22.01
N LEU A 507 -15.81 -25.96 21.37
CA LEU A 507 -14.51 -26.10 22.03
C LEU A 507 -13.99 -24.77 22.61
N LEU A 508 -14.13 -23.68 21.85
CA LEU A 508 -13.77 -22.33 22.31
C LEU A 508 -14.62 -21.90 23.51
N ALA A 509 -15.94 -22.18 23.47
CA ALA A 509 -16.82 -21.90 24.61
C ALA A 509 -16.41 -22.69 25.87
N THR A 510 -15.96 -23.95 25.74
CA THR A 510 -15.52 -24.75 26.90
C THR A 510 -14.20 -24.30 27.52
N THR A 511 -13.36 -23.61 26.75
CA THR A 511 -12.03 -23.14 27.20
C THR A 511 -12.04 -21.69 27.68
N GLY A 512 -13.20 -21.01 27.66
CA GLY A 512 -13.33 -19.61 28.07
C GLY A 512 -12.68 -18.61 27.13
N LEU A 513 -12.18 -19.06 25.95
CA LEU A 513 -11.61 -18.18 24.94
C LEU A 513 -12.72 -17.47 24.14
N LYS A 514 -12.49 -16.20 23.79
CA LYS A 514 -13.42 -15.42 22.96
C LYS A 514 -13.59 -16.07 21.58
N LEU A 515 -14.84 -16.12 21.11
CA LEU A 515 -15.17 -16.58 19.75
C LEU A 515 -14.68 -15.54 18.72
N ASP A 516 -13.58 -15.84 18.06
CA ASP A 516 -13.06 -15.01 16.97
C ASP A 516 -13.74 -15.41 15.63
N PRO A 517 -14.57 -14.53 15.02
CA PRO A 517 -15.29 -14.85 13.79
C PRO A 517 -14.36 -15.13 12.60
N VAL A 518 -13.15 -14.56 12.57
CA VAL A 518 -12.17 -14.81 11.51
C VAL A 518 -11.64 -16.23 11.62
N VAL A 519 -11.32 -16.67 12.84
CA VAL A 519 -10.88 -18.05 13.10
C VAL A 519 -11.99 -19.04 12.76
N LEU A 520 -13.24 -18.76 13.15
CA LEU A 520 -14.39 -19.59 12.79
C LEU A 520 -14.58 -19.68 11.27
N GLY A 521 -14.46 -18.56 10.54
CA GLY A 521 -14.54 -18.54 9.07
C GLY A 521 -13.44 -19.36 8.41
N ALA A 522 -12.20 -19.27 8.92
CA ALA A 522 -11.08 -20.08 8.43
C ALA A 522 -11.29 -21.58 8.71
N MET A 523 -11.83 -21.94 9.89
CA MET A 523 -12.16 -23.33 10.21
C MET A 523 -13.29 -23.87 9.33
N ALA A 524 -14.29 -23.05 8.99
CA ALA A 524 -15.32 -23.40 8.02
C ALA A 524 -14.72 -23.68 6.63
N ALA A 525 -13.80 -22.82 6.20
CA ALA A 525 -13.08 -22.96 4.94
C ALA A 525 -12.27 -24.27 4.90
N VAL A 526 -11.45 -24.53 5.92
CA VAL A 526 -10.67 -25.77 6.05
C VAL A 526 -11.58 -27.01 6.13
N GLY A 527 -12.63 -26.95 6.94
CA GLY A 527 -13.62 -28.03 7.09
C GLY A 527 -14.40 -28.33 5.81
N SER A 528 -14.55 -27.36 4.92
CA SER A 528 -15.13 -27.57 3.58
C SER A 528 -14.11 -28.06 2.56
N LEU A 529 -12.85 -27.60 2.66
CA LEU A 529 -11.80 -27.90 1.70
C LEU A 529 -11.25 -29.32 1.86
N LEU A 530 -11.00 -29.77 3.09
CA LEU A 530 -10.40 -31.09 3.34
C LEU A 530 -11.24 -32.26 2.79
N PRO A 531 -12.58 -32.32 3.01
CA PRO A 531 -13.40 -33.40 2.44
C PRO A 531 -13.48 -33.34 0.91
N PHE A 532 -13.47 -32.12 0.34
CA PHE A 532 -13.41 -31.96 -1.11
C PHE A 532 -12.11 -32.51 -1.67
N LEU A 533 -10.96 -32.14 -1.08
CA LEU A 533 -9.64 -32.64 -1.48
C LEU A 533 -9.49 -34.15 -1.22
N TRP A 534 -10.08 -34.68 -0.15
CA TRP A 534 -10.09 -36.12 0.12
C TRP A 534 -10.89 -36.88 -0.95
N LYS A 535 -12.11 -36.43 -1.25
CA LYS A 535 -12.93 -37.02 -2.32
C LYS A 535 -12.24 -36.88 -3.68
N ALA A 536 -11.55 -35.77 -3.89
CA ALA A 536 -10.74 -35.52 -5.07
C ALA A 536 -9.60 -36.52 -5.23
N TRP A 537 -8.85 -36.73 -4.16
CA TRP A 537 -7.74 -37.64 -4.11
C TRP A 537 -8.19 -39.09 -4.26
N ALA A 538 -9.27 -39.49 -3.57
CA ALA A 538 -9.84 -40.83 -3.66
C ALA A 538 -10.31 -41.16 -5.09
N GLY A 539 -10.87 -40.17 -5.82
CA GLY A 539 -11.21 -40.31 -7.24
C GLY A 539 -10.02 -40.27 -8.20
N TRP A 540 -8.86 -39.75 -7.75
CA TRP A 540 -7.61 -39.72 -8.53
C TRP A 540 -6.87 -41.07 -8.52
N GLY A 541 -7.11 -41.90 -7.50
CA GLY A 541 -6.45 -43.19 -7.29
C GLY A 541 -6.55 -44.17 -8.46
N SER A 542 -5.42 -44.80 -8.78
CA SER A 542 -5.15 -45.88 -9.76
C SER A 542 -4.86 -45.52 -11.23
N LYS A 543 -5.28 -44.37 -11.78
CA LYS A 543 -5.18 -44.15 -13.25
C LYS A 543 -4.31 -42.99 -13.76
N ARG A 544 -3.69 -42.16 -12.91
CA ARG A 544 -3.02 -40.92 -13.40
C ARG A 544 -1.71 -40.55 -12.67
N PRO A 545 -0.62 -40.26 -13.41
CA PRO A 545 0.62 -39.77 -12.82
C PRO A 545 0.45 -38.33 -12.30
N LEU A 546 1.04 -38.02 -11.13
CA LEU A 546 1.12 -36.66 -10.57
C LEU A 546 1.74 -35.65 -11.55
N ALA A 547 2.59 -36.11 -12.48
CA ALA A 547 3.15 -35.31 -13.56
C ALA A 547 2.08 -34.67 -14.49
N ALA A 548 0.85 -35.20 -14.52
CA ALA A 548 -0.25 -34.61 -15.28
C ALA A 548 -0.85 -33.35 -14.63
N LEU A 549 -0.59 -33.10 -13.34
CA LEU A 549 -1.07 -31.91 -12.60
C LEU A 549 -0.29 -30.64 -12.95
N PHE A 550 0.92 -30.79 -13.49
CA PHE A 550 1.76 -29.67 -13.87
C PHE A 550 1.73 -29.52 -15.40
N PRO A 551 0.85 -28.65 -15.95
CA PRO A 551 0.74 -28.44 -17.39
C PRO A 551 1.98 -27.74 -17.99
N THR A 552 2.87 -27.23 -17.14
CA THR A 552 4.08 -26.50 -17.51
C THR A 552 5.26 -27.45 -17.79
N PRO A 553 6.14 -27.14 -18.74
CA PRO A 553 7.40 -27.87 -18.91
C PRO A 553 8.14 -27.96 -17.58
N GLY A 554 8.66 -29.15 -17.23
CA GLY A 554 9.39 -29.40 -15.98
C GLY A 554 10.45 -28.34 -15.60
N PRO A 555 11.22 -27.77 -16.55
CA PRO A 555 12.18 -26.71 -16.25
C PRO A 555 11.50 -25.40 -15.82
N VAL A 556 10.39 -25.01 -16.48
CA VAL A 556 9.64 -23.79 -16.12
C VAL A 556 9.13 -23.89 -14.68
N LEU A 557 8.58 -25.05 -14.31
CA LEU A 557 8.12 -25.30 -12.94
C LEU A 557 9.26 -25.23 -11.94
N LEU A 558 10.42 -25.82 -12.24
CA LEU A 558 11.60 -25.76 -11.40
C LEU A 558 12.08 -24.31 -11.18
N PHE A 559 12.15 -23.49 -12.23
CA PHE A 559 12.52 -22.08 -12.11
C PHE A 559 11.49 -21.27 -11.30
N LEU A 560 10.19 -21.56 -11.44
CA LEU A 560 9.16 -20.94 -10.61
C LEU A 560 9.29 -21.35 -9.14
N LEU A 561 9.63 -22.62 -8.86
CA LEU A 561 9.87 -23.09 -7.50
C LEU A 561 11.16 -22.51 -6.90
N ILE A 562 12.23 -22.35 -7.69
CA ILE A 562 13.46 -21.68 -7.25
C ILE A 562 13.18 -20.21 -6.95
N ARG A 563 12.43 -19.52 -7.83
CA ARG A 563 12.02 -18.13 -7.59
C ARG A 563 11.14 -18.03 -6.34
N PHE A 564 10.21 -18.96 -6.14
CA PHE A 564 9.40 -19.02 -4.93
C PHE A 564 10.26 -19.25 -3.68
N ALA A 565 11.19 -20.20 -3.71
CA ALA A 565 12.11 -20.47 -2.62
C ALA A 565 13.01 -19.26 -2.29
N ALA A 566 13.40 -18.47 -3.31
CA ALA A 566 14.20 -17.27 -3.13
C ALA A 566 13.47 -16.19 -2.29
N PHE A 567 12.14 -16.12 -2.34
CA PHE A 567 11.37 -15.18 -1.47
C PHE A 567 11.43 -15.54 0.03
N PHE A 568 11.94 -16.72 0.41
CA PHE A 568 12.18 -17.09 1.81
C PHE A 568 13.59 -16.74 2.29
N SER A 569 14.36 -15.97 1.51
CA SER A 569 15.70 -15.54 1.87
C SER A 569 15.83 -14.03 1.71
N ASP A 570 16.12 -13.35 2.81
CA ASP A 570 16.29 -11.88 2.85
C ASP A 570 17.37 -11.42 1.86
N SER A 571 18.48 -12.15 1.75
CA SER A 571 19.55 -11.88 0.79
C SER A 571 19.05 -11.90 -0.67
N PHE A 572 18.10 -12.76 -0.99
CA PHE A 572 17.49 -12.83 -2.33
C PHE A 572 16.45 -11.75 -2.56
N VAL A 573 15.73 -11.31 -1.52
CA VAL A 573 14.80 -10.16 -1.59
C VAL A 573 15.60 -8.88 -1.87
N VAL A 574 16.67 -8.63 -1.11
CA VAL A 574 17.57 -7.49 -1.32
C VAL A 574 18.22 -7.54 -2.73
N ALA A 575 18.59 -8.74 -3.18
CA ALA A 575 19.17 -8.95 -4.51
C ALA A 575 18.14 -9.24 -5.61
N GLU A 576 16.83 -9.05 -5.40
CA GLU A 576 15.78 -9.49 -6.33
C GLU A 576 15.98 -8.86 -7.72
N ALA A 577 16.37 -7.58 -7.74
CA ALA A 577 16.65 -6.83 -8.96
C ALA A 577 17.75 -7.46 -9.83
N ARG A 578 18.62 -8.29 -9.25
CA ARG A 578 19.67 -9.05 -9.97
C ARG A 578 19.27 -10.51 -10.18
N ALA A 579 18.70 -11.14 -9.16
CA ALA A 579 18.33 -12.55 -9.17
C ALA A 579 17.20 -12.84 -10.17
N THR A 580 16.15 -12.03 -10.20
CA THR A 580 14.99 -12.25 -11.08
C THR A 580 15.36 -12.16 -12.57
N PRO A 581 16.07 -11.12 -13.04
CA PRO A 581 16.57 -11.07 -14.42
C PRO A 581 17.51 -12.23 -14.77
N PHE A 582 18.37 -12.65 -13.83
CA PHE A 582 19.29 -13.77 -14.03
C PHE A 582 18.54 -15.10 -14.20
N LEU A 583 17.58 -15.40 -13.31
CA LEU A 583 16.75 -16.60 -13.39
C LEU A 583 15.92 -16.61 -14.68
N LEU A 584 15.34 -15.47 -15.05
CA LEU A 584 14.55 -15.34 -16.27
C LEU A 584 15.42 -15.49 -17.53
N GLY A 585 16.60 -14.88 -17.57
CA GLY A 585 17.56 -15.04 -18.66
C GLY A 585 18.04 -16.49 -18.81
N SER A 586 18.32 -17.16 -17.68
CA SER A 586 18.68 -18.59 -17.66
C SER A 586 17.56 -19.46 -18.20
N LEU A 587 16.30 -19.19 -17.82
CA LEU A 587 15.13 -19.90 -18.36
C LEU A 587 14.99 -19.70 -19.87
N ILE A 588 15.17 -18.46 -20.37
CA ILE A 588 15.09 -18.17 -21.81
C ILE A 588 16.18 -18.91 -22.58
N LEU A 589 17.41 -18.88 -22.10
CA LEU A 589 18.53 -19.60 -22.72
C LEU A 589 18.27 -21.11 -22.75
N LEU A 590 17.73 -21.66 -21.66
CA LEU A 590 17.36 -23.08 -21.59
C LEU A 590 16.25 -23.42 -22.60
N LEU A 591 15.20 -22.60 -22.70
CA LEU A 591 14.10 -22.80 -23.66
C LEU A 591 14.60 -22.74 -25.11
N VAL A 592 15.44 -21.76 -25.45
CA VAL A 592 16.04 -21.64 -26.79
C VAL A 592 16.98 -22.81 -27.08
N ALA A 593 17.81 -23.21 -26.11
CA ALA A 593 18.71 -24.35 -26.23
C ALA A 593 17.92 -25.64 -26.47
N GLN A 594 16.85 -25.91 -25.70
CA GLN A 594 15.99 -27.07 -25.89
C GLN A 594 15.37 -27.11 -27.30
N LEU A 595 14.91 -25.97 -27.80
CA LEU A 595 14.33 -25.84 -29.15
C LEU A 595 15.35 -26.06 -30.27
N HIS A 596 16.63 -25.77 -30.00
CA HIS A 596 17.71 -25.93 -30.95
C HIS A 596 18.41 -27.31 -30.85
N TRP A 597 18.35 -27.96 -29.69
CA TRP A 597 19.06 -29.21 -29.39
C TRP A 597 18.44 -30.44 -30.07
N GLU A 598 17.21 -30.35 -30.57
CA GLU A 598 16.60 -31.34 -31.47
C GLU A 598 17.16 -31.26 -32.90
N GLY A 599 18.49 -31.26 -33.06
CA GLY A 599 19.08 -32.02 -34.17
C GLY A 599 20.36 -31.60 -34.91
N LYS A 600 21.19 -30.58 -34.57
CA LYS A 600 22.30 -30.21 -35.51
C LYS A 600 23.66 -29.68 -35.02
N LEU A 601 24.13 -29.83 -33.76
CA LEU A 601 25.45 -29.24 -33.40
C LEU A 601 26.47 -30.10 -32.64
N LEU A 602 26.17 -31.29 -32.10
CA LEU A 602 27.20 -32.16 -31.50
C LEU A 602 26.94 -33.65 -31.82
N PRO A 603 27.97 -34.43 -32.18
CA PRO A 603 27.82 -35.86 -32.47
C PRO A 603 27.29 -36.61 -31.22
N PRO A 604 26.38 -37.58 -31.39
CA PRO A 604 25.59 -38.18 -30.31
C PRO A 604 26.38 -39.03 -29.29
N LYS A 605 27.71 -39.03 -29.35
CA LYS A 605 28.56 -39.95 -28.56
C LYS A 605 29.13 -39.36 -27.26
N LEU A 606 28.94 -38.07 -26.94
CA LEU A 606 29.67 -37.44 -25.83
C LEU A 606 28.89 -37.07 -24.56
N LEU A 607 27.59 -37.36 -24.43
CA LEU A 607 26.84 -37.05 -23.20
C LEU A 607 25.91 -38.21 -22.80
N THR A 608 26.47 -39.20 -22.10
CA THR A 608 25.77 -40.15 -21.22
C THR A 608 25.43 -39.47 -19.89
N ILE A 609 24.74 -38.33 -19.92
CA ILE A 609 24.06 -37.81 -18.74
C ILE A 609 22.62 -38.34 -18.79
N PRO A 610 22.11 -39.03 -17.76
CA PRO A 610 20.74 -39.51 -17.75
C PRO A 610 19.80 -38.33 -17.95
N ARG A 611 18.99 -38.39 -19.01
CA ARG A 611 17.95 -37.39 -19.33
C ARG A 611 17.07 -37.21 -18.09
N LEU A 612 17.22 -36.09 -17.38
CA LEU A 612 16.36 -35.71 -16.25
C LEU A 612 14.90 -35.70 -16.72
N CYS A 613 14.12 -36.76 -16.46
CA CYS A 613 12.64 -36.80 -16.54
C CYS A 613 11.96 -36.00 -17.69
N PHE A 614 12.54 -35.93 -18.88
CA PHE A 614 11.94 -35.24 -20.02
C PHE A 614 11.28 -36.26 -20.94
N SER A 615 9.94 -36.25 -20.97
CA SER A 615 9.18 -36.91 -22.05
C SER A 615 9.48 -36.15 -23.33
N ALA A 616 10.44 -36.66 -24.11
CA ALA A 616 10.79 -36.12 -25.42
C ALA A 616 9.61 -36.34 -26.36
N SER A 617 9.03 -35.25 -26.87
CA SER A 617 8.16 -35.34 -28.04
C SER A 617 9.04 -35.52 -29.27
N THR A 618 8.85 -36.61 -30.01
CA THR A 618 9.58 -36.94 -31.24
C THR A 618 9.16 -36.13 -32.48
N GLY A 619 8.45 -35.02 -32.30
CA GLY A 619 7.90 -34.21 -33.39
C GLY A 619 8.79 -33.02 -33.77
N GLN A 620 8.89 -32.70 -35.06
CA GLN A 620 9.62 -31.53 -35.53
C GLN A 620 9.09 -30.23 -34.88
N PRO A 621 9.97 -29.32 -34.42
CA PRO A 621 9.58 -28.03 -33.87
C PRO A 621 8.83 -27.21 -34.92
N ARG A 622 7.86 -26.41 -34.46
CA ARG A 622 6.88 -25.71 -35.32
C ARG A 622 7.46 -24.54 -36.10
N HIS A 623 8.57 -23.97 -35.63
CA HIS A 623 9.24 -22.81 -36.22
C HIS A 623 10.75 -23.05 -36.31
N SER A 624 11.44 -22.37 -37.23
CA SER A 624 12.90 -22.49 -37.40
C SER A 624 13.65 -22.05 -36.13
N GLY A 625 14.79 -22.68 -35.84
CA GLY A 625 15.64 -22.30 -34.71
C GLY A 625 16.07 -20.82 -34.73
N THR A 626 16.18 -20.22 -35.92
CA THR A 626 16.44 -18.78 -36.11
C THR A 626 15.31 -17.88 -35.58
N HIS A 627 14.05 -18.30 -35.71
CA HIS A 627 12.90 -17.57 -35.18
C HIS A 627 12.85 -17.65 -33.65
N ALA A 628 13.11 -18.83 -33.07
CA ALA A 628 13.19 -19.00 -31.62
C ALA A 628 14.37 -18.21 -31.02
N LEU A 629 15.52 -18.19 -31.68
CA LEU A 629 16.67 -17.37 -31.30
C LEU A 629 16.33 -15.87 -31.33
N GLY A 630 15.64 -15.41 -32.39
CA GLY A 630 15.18 -14.01 -32.49
C GLY A 630 14.24 -13.61 -31.36
N LEU A 631 13.27 -14.47 -31.00
CA LEU A 631 12.40 -14.25 -29.85
C LEU A 631 13.18 -14.21 -28.52
N GLY A 632 14.15 -15.12 -28.35
CA GLY A 632 15.02 -15.14 -27.17
C GLY A 632 15.87 -13.87 -27.02
N VAL A 633 16.48 -13.40 -28.11
CA VAL A 633 17.23 -12.12 -28.12
C VAL A 633 16.31 -10.95 -27.79
N GLY A 634 15.10 -10.90 -28.37
CA GLY A 634 14.11 -9.87 -28.06
C GLY A 634 13.72 -9.86 -26.57
N LEU A 635 13.51 -11.02 -25.97
CA LEU A 635 13.23 -11.15 -24.54
C LEU A 635 14.38 -10.65 -23.67
N LEU A 636 15.62 -11.06 -23.97
CA LEU A 636 16.81 -10.61 -23.25
C LEU A 636 17.00 -9.09 -23.36
N LEU A 637 16.74 -8.50 -24.53
CA LEU A 637 16.76 -7.05 -24.70
C LEU A 637 15.71 -6.36 -23.83
N CYS A 638 14.47 -6.88 -23.81
CA CYS A 638 13.42 -6.32 -22.95
C CYS A 638 13.77 -6.43 -21.46
N ILE A 639 14.43 -7.50 -21.03
CA ILE A 639 14.91 -7.67 -19.64
C ILE A 639 16.01 -6.65 -19.32
N ARG A 640 16.95 -6.43 -20.24
CA ARG A 640 18.00 -5.41 -20.08
C ARG A 640 17.41 -4.01 -19.99
N LEU A 641 16.43 -3.68 -20.84
CA LEU A 641 15.73 -2.39 -20.78
C LEU A 641 14.91 -2.23 -19.49
N ALA A 642 14.29 -3.30 -18.99
CA ALA A 642 13.58 -3.25 -17.72
C ALA A 642 14.51 -2.92 -16.53
N GLY A 643 15.80 -3.25 -16.61
CA GLY A 643 16.81 -2.85 -15.61
C GLY A 643 17.00 -1.33 -15.48
N LEU A 644 16.56 -0.54 -16.46
CA LEU A 644 16.52 0.93 -16.35
C LEU A 644 15.45 1.42 -15.37
N PHE A 645 14.50 0.58 -14.96
CA PHE A 645 13.39 0.94 -14.08
C PHE A 645 13.52 0.26 -12.71
N HIS A 646 14.67 0.42 -12.05
CA HIS A 646 14.89 -0.11 -10.70
C HIS A 646 14.52 0.93 -9.64
N ARG A 647 13.82 0.48 -8.59
CA ARG A 647 13.65 1.20 -7.33
C ARG A 647 14.56 0.52 -6.31
N CYS A 648 15.33 1.31 -5.58
CA CYS A 648 16.18 0.80 -4.53
C CYS A 648 15.35 0.63 -3.25
N PRO A 649 15.46 -0.52 -2.58
CA PRO A 649 14.94 -0.66 -1.22
C PRO A 649 15.64 0.33 -0.29
N GLU A 650 14.90 0.84 0.68
CA GLU A 650 15.40 1.82 1.64
C GLU A 650 16.47 1.22 2.56
N GLU A 651 16.46 -0.10 2.78
CA GLU A 651 17.48 -0.80 3.58
C GLU A 651 18.84 -0.88 2.87
N THR A 652 18.94 -0.42 1.62
CA THR A 652 20.18 -0.42 0.82
C THR A 652 20.66 1.02 0.55
N PRO A 653 21.29 1.70 1.53
CA PRO A 653 21.60 3.14 1.45
C PRO A 653 22.57 3.52 0.32
N ALA A 654 23.37 2.58 -0.20
CA ALA A 654 24.28 2.81 -1.32
C ALA A 654 23.61 2.69 -2.71
N CYS A 655 22.30 2.49 -2.78
CA CYS A 655 21.54 2.30 -4.01
C CYS A 655 20.73 3.56 -4.33
N HIS A 656 20.87 4.08 -5.55
CA HIS A 656 20.06 5.20 -6.04
C HIS A 656 18.97 4.71 -6.98
N SER A 657 17.72 5.02 -6.67
CA SER A 657 16.58 4.69 -7.54
C SER A 657 16.73 5.34 -8.91
N SER A 658 16.24 4.66 -9.94
CA SER A 658 16.38 5.14 -11.31
C SER A 658 15.62 6.45 -11.54
N PRO A 659 16.24 7.45 -12.20
CA PRO A 659 15.56 8.68 -12.60
C PRO A 659 14.43 8.43 -13.62
N TRP A 660 14.38 7.25 -14.25
CA TRP A 660 13.33 6.85 -15.19
C TRP A 660 11.97 6.61 -14.52
N LEU A 661 11.95 6.43 -13.20
CA LEU A 661 10.73 6.26 -12.40
C LEU A 661 10.19 7.57 -11.82
N SER A 662 10.95 8.67 -11.91
CA SER A 662 10.50 9.96 -11.41
C SER A 662 9.23 10.47 -12.13
N PRO A 663 8.28 11.09 -11.42
CA PRO A 663 7.12 11.73 -12.04
C PRO A 663 7.49 12.74 -13.12
N LEU A 664 6.54 13.07 -14.01
CA LEU A 664 6.77 14.16 -14.96
C LEU A 664 6.87 15.53 -14.26
N ALA A 665 6.16 15.71 -13.15
CA ALA A 665 6.12 16.95 -12.39
C ALA A 665 7.47 17.30 -11.75
N SER A 666 8.24 16.32 -11.27
CA SER A 666 9.54 16.55 -10.61
C SER A 666 10.65 17.04 -11.54
N MET A 667 10.44 17.09 -12.86
CA MET A 667 11.45 17.54 -13.81
C MET A 667 11.47 19.06 -13.96
N VAL A 668 12.67 19.63 -13.79
CA VAL A 668 12.95 21.04 -14.06
C VAL A 668 13.26 21.22 -15.55
N GLY A 669 12.41 21.96 -16.27
CA GLY A 669 12.63 22.37 -17.67
C GLY A 669 11.63 21.77 -18.68
N GLY A 670 10.95 22.65 -19.44
CA GLY A 670 9.83 22.29 -20.31
C GLY A 670 10.17 21.34 -21.47
N ARG A 671 11.36 21.44 -22.07
CA ARG A 671 11.73 20.61 -23.23
C ARG A 671 11.87 19.12 -22.87
N ALA A 672 12.58 18.81 -21.79
CA ALA A 672 12.76 17.42 -21.33
C ALA A 672 11.41 16.83 -20.86
N LYS A 673 10.63 17.62 -20.11
CA LYS A 673 9.26 17.26 -19.68
C LYS A 673 8.36 16.87 -20.85
N ASN A 674 8.34 17.68 -21.92
CA ASN A 674 7.53 17.41 -23.11
C ASN A 674 8.00 16.17 -23.89
N LEU A 675 9.31 15.93 -23.98
CA LEU A 675 9.87 14.72 -24.61
C LEU A 675 9.43 13.45 -23.87
N TRP A 676 9.53 13.45 -22.54
CA TRP A 676 9.08 12.31 -21.73
C TRP A 676 7.57 12.13 -21.76
N TYR A 677 6.79 13.21 -21.73
CA TYR A 677 5.35 13.13 -21.91
C TYR A 677 5.01 12.47 -23.25
N GLY A 678 5.65 12.89 -24.34
CA GLY A 678 5.51 12.28 -25.66
C GLY A 678 5.89 10.78 -25.67
N ALA A 679 6.96 10.39 -24.97
CA ALA A 679 7.35 8.99 -24.83
C ALA A 679 6.30 8.16 -24.06
N CYS A 680 5.72 8.70 -22.99
CA CYS A 680 4.68 8.03 -22.19
C CYS A 680 3.38 7.82 -23.01
N VAL A 681 2.95 8.87 -23.73
CA VAL A 681 1.79 8.78 -24.64
C VAL A 681 2.08 7.81 -25.78
N GLY A 682 3.29 7.86 -26.36
CA GLY A 682 3.75 6.91 -27.36
C GLY A 682 3.68 5.46 -26.87
N ALA A 683 4.06 5.21 -25.62
CA ALA A 683 3.99 3.88 -25.01
C ALA A 683 2.55 3.37 -24.85
N LEU A 684 1.62 4.24 -24.41
CA LEU A 684 0.19 3.91 -24.34
C LEU A 684 -0.39 3.57 -25.71
N VAL A 685 -0.06 4.37 -26.73
CA VAL A 685 -0.52 4.15 -28.11
C VAL A 685 0.07 2.86 -28.67
N ALA A 686 1.35 2.58 -28.40
CA ALA A 686 2.01 1.34 -28.81
C ALA A 686 1.35 0.10 -28.17
N LEU A 687 1.04 0.16 -26.87
CA LEU A 687 0.34 -0.91 -26.16
C LEU A 687 -1.04 -1.19 -26.79
N LEU A 688 -1.84 -0.13 -27.03
CA LEU A 688 -3.13 -0.23 -27.69
C LEU A 688 -3.01 -0.82 -29.10
N ALA A 689 -2.06 -0.32 -29.89
CA ALA A 689 -1.82 -0.78 -31.25
C ALA A 689 -1.45 -2.27 -31.25
N ALA A 690 -0.55 -2.69 -30.37
CA ALA A 690 -0.12 -4.09 -30.25
C ALA A 690 -1.29 -5.03 -29.91
N VAL A 691 -2.11 -4.69 -28.90
CA VAL A 691 -3.29 -5.49 -28.51
C VAL A 691 -4.28 -5.58 -29.68
N ARG A 692 -4.59 -4.46 -30.33
CA ARG A 692 -5.54 -4.44 -31.45
C ARG A 692 -5.01 -5.20 -32.67
N LEU A 693 -3.73 -5.05 -33.02
CA LEU A 693 -3.11 -5.78 -34.12
C LEU A 693 -3.13 -7.28 -33.84
N TRP A 694 -2.83 -7.69 -32.60
CA TRP A 694 -2.90 -9.09 -32.20
C TRP A 694 -4.32 -9.66 -32.30
N LEU A 695 -5.32 -8.98 -31.74
CA LEU A 695 -6.71 -9.41 -31.84
C LEU A 695 -7.22 -9.41 -33.29
N ARG A 696 -6.76 -8.48 -34.14
CA ARG A 696 -7.05 -8.47 -35.59
C ARG A 696 -6.41 -9.67 -36.30
N ARG A 697 -5.15 -9.98 -36.01
CA ARG A 697 -4.40 -11.10 -36.62
C ARG A 697 -5.13 -12.42 -36.42
N TYR A 698 -5.73 -12.61 -35.25
CA TYR A 698 -6.52 -13.80 -34.91
C TYR A 698 -8.02 -13.68 -35.22
N SER A 699 -8.44 -12.67 -35.99
CA SER A 699 -9.84 -12.44 -36.38
C SER A 699 -10.84 -12.24 -35.23
N ASN A 700 -10.35 -11.99 -34.00
CA ASN A 700 -11.18 -11.72 -32.82
C ASN A 700 -11.91 -10.37 -32.88
N LEU A 701 -11.47 -9.47 -33.78
CA LEU A 701 -12.08 -8.16 -33.98
C LEU A 701 -13.08 -8.09 -35.14
N LYS A 702 -13.54 -9.20 -35.72
CA LYS A 702 -14.48 -9.17 -36.87
C LYS A 702 -15.97 -9.26 -36.50
N SER A 703 -16.29 -9.49 -35.22
CA SER A 703 -17.66 -9.59 -34.73
C SER A 703 -18.27 -8.21 -34.40
N PRO A 704 -19.59 -8.00 -34.58
CA PRO A 704 -20.29 -6.81 -34.07
C PRO A 704 -20.66 -6.92 -32.57
N GLU A 705 -20.17 -7.93 -31.85
CA GLU A 705 -20.48 -8.10 -30.43
C GLU A 705 -20.03 -6.91 -29.56
N PRO A 706 -20.77 -6.60 -28.47
CA PRO A 706 -20.47 -5.46 -27.61
C PRO A 706 -19.04 -5.41 -27.06
N SER A 707 -18.47 -6.56 -26.66
CA SER A 707 -17.09 -6.65 -26.17
C SER A 707 -16.07 -6.32 -27.26
N VAL A 708 -16.34 -6.70 -28.51
CA VAL A 708 -15.49 -6.38 -29.67
C VAL A 708 -15.61 -4.90 -30.07
N LEU A 709 -16.80 -4.32 -30.00
CA LEU A 709 -16.99 -2.88 -30.20
C LEU A 709 -16.30 -2.06 -29.11
N PHE A 710 -16.34 -2.52 -27.86
CA PHE A 710 -15.63 -1.90 -26.75
C PHE A 710 -14.11 -1.89 -26.99
N VAL A 711 -13.53 -3.01 -27.42
CA VAL A 711 -12.09 -3.05 -27.76
C VAL A 711 -11.75 -2.10 -28.91
N ARG A 712 -12.67 -1.87 -29.86
CA ARG A 712 -12.45 -0.96 -31.00
C ARG A 712 -12.49 0.52 -30.61
N TRP A 713 -13.36 0.90 -29.68
CA TRP A 713 -13.67 2.31 -29.38
C TRP A 713 -13.45 2.71 -27.92
N GLY A 714 -13.81 1.84 -26.97
CA GLY A 714 -13.60 2.05 -25.54
C GLY A 714 -12.12 2.15 -25.17
N LEU A 715 -11.27 1.23 -25.64
CA LEU A 715 -9.82 1.28 -25.35
C LEU A 715 -9.13 2.56 -25.88
N PRO A 716 -9.36 3.03 -27.13
CA PRO A 716 -8.88 4.34 -27.56
C PRO A 716 -9.34 5.51 -26.70
N LEU A 717 -10.60 5.52 -26.26
CA LEU A 717 -11.12 6.57 -25.37
C LEU A 717 -10.40 6.55 -24.02
N MET A 718 -10.09 5.37 -23.49
CA MET A 718 -9.31 5.23 -22.26
C MET A 718 -7.88 5.78 -22.45
N VAL A 719 -7.20 5.48 -23.56
CA VAL A 719 -5.88 6.07 -23.87
C VAL A 719 -5.94 7.60 -23.93
N LEU A 720 -6.94 8.15 -24.62
CA LEU A 720 -7.10 9.60 -24.73
C LEU A 720 -7.37 10.24 -23.35
N GLY A 721 -8.25 9.64 -22.55
CA GLY A 721 -8.57 10.10 -21.19
C GLY A 721 -7.34 10.08 -20.28
N THR A 722 -6.55 9.00 -20.30
CA THR A 722 -5.31 8.90 -19.52
C THR A 722 -4.26 9.92 -19.98
N ALA A 723 -4.05 10.07 -21.30
CA ALA A 723 -3.08 11.03 -21.83
C ALA A 723 -3.45 12.48 -21.51
N ALA A 724 -4.74 12.83 -21.60
CA ALA A 724 -5.25 14.15 -21.24
C ALA A 724 -5.10 14.41 -19.74
N TYR A 725 -5.42 13.42 -18.91
CA TYR A 725 -5.22 13.52 -17.46
C TYR A 725 -3.75 13.78 -17.11
N TRP A 726 -2.81 13.04 -17.70
CA TRP A 726 -1.37 13.23 -17.46
C TRP A 726 -0.85 14.62 -17.90
N ALA A 727 -1.38 15.18 -18.98
CA ALA A 727 -1.04 16.55 -19.38
C ALA A 727 -1.49 17.57 -18.33
N LEU A 728 -2.73 17.44 -17.85
CA LEU A 728 -3.28 18.32 -16.82
C LEU A 728 -2.56 18.15 -15.49
N ALA A 729 -2.33 16.90 -15.08
CA ALA A 729 -1.63 16.51 -13.85
C ALA A 729 -0.24 17.13 -13.73
N SER A 730 0.52 17.10 -14.82
CA SER A 730 1.92 17.56 -14.83
C SER A 730 2.05 19.08 -14.97
N GLY A 731 1.01 19.78 -15.47
CA GLY A 731 1.05 21.22 -15.77
C GLY A 731 0.01 22.07 -15.02
N ALA A 732 -0.71 21.52 -14.04
CA ALA A 732 -1.84 22.20 -13.39
C ALA A 732 -1.47 23.57 -12.79
N ASP A 733 -0.26 23.69 -12.22
CA ASP A 733 0.19 24.91 -11.53
C ASP A 733 0.58 26.02 -12.51
N GLU A 734 0.92 25.65 -13.75
CA GLU A 734 1.23 26.56 -14.85
C GLU A 734 -0.06 27.08 -15.52
N ALA A 735 -1.24 26.57 -15.15
CA ALA A 735 -2.51 26.99 -15.75
C ALA A 735 -2.89 28.43 -15.34
N PRO A 736 -3.34 29.27 -16.30
CA PRO A 736 -3.85 30.60 -16.01
C PRO A 736 -4.96 30.56 -14.96
N PRO A 737 -5.08 31.56 -14.07
CA PRO A 737 -6.07 31.57 -12.99
C PRO A 737 -7.52 31.29 -13.45
N ARG A 738 -7.89 31.80 -14.64
CA ARG A 738 -9.22 31.62 -15.25
C ARG A 738 -9.54 30.17 -15.61
N LEU A 739 -8.52 29.33 -15.83
CA LEU A 739 -8.65 27.93 -16.24
C LEU A 739 -8.42 26.95 -15.09
N ARG A 740 -7.93 27.39 -13.92
CA ARG A 740 -7.61 26.51 -12.79
C ARG A 740 -8.80 25.68 -12.31
N ALA A 741 -9.98 26.30 -12.20
CA ALA A 741 -11.20 25.59 -11.80
C ALA A 741 -11.58 24.49 -12.81
N LEU A 742 -11.41 24.76 -14.10
CA LEU A 742 -11.68 23.79 -15.17
C LEU A 742 -10.64 22.67 -15.17
N VAL A 743 -9.35 22.99 -14.97
CA VAL A 743 -8.26 22.02 -14.86
C VAL A 743 -8.45 21.12 -13.64
N ALA A 744 -8.82 21.68 -12.49
CA ALA A 744 -9.13 20.93 -11.27
C ALA A 744 -10.37 20.02 -11.43
N GLY A 745 -11.42 20.49 -12.11
CA GLY A 745 -12.57 19.64 -12.44
C GLY A 745 -12.18 18.49 -13.37
N ALA A 746 -11.41 18.78 -14.42
CA ALA A 746 -10.98 17.79 -15.40
C ALA A 746 -10.01 16.74 -14.83
N SER A 747 -9.13 17.13 -13.90
CA SER A 747 -8.19 16.21 -13.24
C SER A 747 -8.89 15.15 -12.39
N VAL A 748 -10.12 15.42 -11.94
CA VAL A 748 -10.97 14.46 -11.20
C VAL A 748 -11.86 13.65 -12.15
N VAL A 749 -12.47 14.29 -13.15
CA VAL A 749 -13.44 13.63 -14.04
C VAL A 749 -12.77 12.61 -14.97
N LEU A 750 -11.59 12.92 -15.52
CA LEU A 750 -10.93 12.05 -16.50
C LEU A 750 -10.54 10.68 -15.93
N PRO A 751 -9.86 10.55 -14.76
CA PRO A 751 -9.56 9.24 -14.17
C PRO A 751 -10.82 8.43 -13.84
N ARG A 752 -11.87 9.09 -13.31
CA ARG A 752 -13.16 8.43 -13.01
C ARG A 752 -13.83 7.89 -14.26
N ALA A 753 -13.80 8.65 -15.36
CA ALA A 753 -14.32 8.20 -16.64
C ALA A 753 -13.55 6.98 -17.17
N VAL A 754 -12.22 6.99 -17.09
CA VAL A 754 -11.38 5.85 -17.51
C VAL A 754 -11.63 4.62 -16.64
N ALA A 755 -11.75 4.77 -15.32
CA ALA A 755 -12.08 3.67 -14.41
C ALA A 755 -13.48 3.10 -14.67
N GLY A 756 -14.48 3.96 -14.90
CA GLY A 756 -15.83 3.56 -15.28
C GLY A 756 -15.86 2.81 -16.61
N LEU A 757 -15.09 3.28 -17.61
CA LEU A 757 -14.90 2.57 -18.87
C LEU A 757 -14.26 1.19 -18.65
N ALA A 758 -13.18 1.09 -17.86
CA ALA A 758 -12.53 -0.19 -17.54
C ALA A 758 -13.50 -1.19 -16.91
N ALA A 759 -14.26 -0.75 -15.90
CA ALA A 759 -15.26 -1.58 -15.23
C ALA A 759 -16.36 -2.04 -16.19
N SER A 760 -16.88 -1.13 -17.03
CA SER A 760 -17.88 -1.47 -18.04
C SER A 760 -17.34 -2.49 -19.06
N GLY A 761 -16.09 -2.34 -19.50
CA GLY A 761 -15.42 -3.27 -20.39
C GLY A 761 -15.24 -4.66 -19.77
N LEU A 762 -14.88 -4.71 -18.48
CA LEU A 762 -14.73 -5.98 -17.75
C LEU A 762 -16.09 -6.68 -17.58
N MET A 763 -17.14 -5.94 -17.25
CA MET A 763 -18.51 -6.48 -17.16
C MET A 763 -19.01 -7.01 -18.51
N LEU A 764 -18.75 -6.28 -19.61
CA LEU A 764 -19.07 -6.75 -20.96
C LEU A 764 -18.30 -8.04 -21.30
N LEU A 765 -17.04 -8.14 -20.90
CA LEU A 765 -16.22 -9.32 -21.12
C LEU A 765 -16.70 -10.53 -20.30
N LEU A 766 -17.13 -10.32 -19.04
CA LEU A 766 -17.72 -11.36 -18.19
C LEU A 766 -19.06 -11.85 -18.73
N TRP A 767 -19.89 -10.95 -19.27
CA TRP A 767 -21.15 -11.32 -19.92
C TRP A 767 -20.89 -12.10 -21.22
N ARG A 768 -20.08 -11.52 -22.11
CA ARG A 768 -19.83 -12.03 -23.47
C ARG A 768 -18.32 -11.95 -23.77
N PRO A 769 -17.54 -13.01 -23.47
CA PRO A 769 -16.11 -13.00 -23.68
C PRO A 769 -15.78 -12.82 -25.17
N VAL A 770 -14.64 -12.22 -25.47
CA VAL A 770 -14.17 -12.09 -26.86
C VAL A 770 -13.89 -13.49 -27.40
N THR A 771 -14.81 -14.01 -28.21
CA THR A 771 -14.75 -15.37 -28.72
C THR A 771 -14.28 -15.43 -30.18
N VAL A 772 -13.68 -16.55 -30.54
CA VAL A 772 -13.45 -16.92 -31.94
C VAL A 772 -14.80 -17.34 -32.53
N LEU A 773 -15.20 -16.70 -33.63
CA LEU A 773 -16.42 -17.08 -34.36
C LEU A 773 -16.26 -18.49 -34.93
N VAL A 774 -17.00 -19.44 -34.36
CA VAL A 774 -17.23 -20.75 -34.97
C VAL A 774 -18.35 -20.61 -35.99
N LYS A 775 -18.04 -20.84 -37.27
CA LYS A 775 -19.08 -20.91 -38.30
C LYS A 775 -19.90 -22.18 -38.09
N ALA A 776 -21.06 -22.06 -37.47
CA ALA A 776 -22.06 -23.12 -37.43
C ALA A 776 -22.61 -23.33 -38.86
N THR A 777 -22.34 -24.49 -39.46
CA THR A 777 -22.96 -24.87 -40.74
C THR A 777 -24.41 -25.26 -40.49
N THR A 778 -25.34 -24.32 -40.66
CA THR A 778 -26.75 -24.63 -40.93
C THR A 778 -26.85 -25.27 -42.31
N GLY A 779 -27.42 -26.47 -42.38
CA GLY A 779 -27.49 -27.27 -43.60
C GLY A 779 -28.30 -26.60 -44.70
N THR A 780 -27.69 -26.45 -45.88
CA THR A 780 -28.38 -26.27 -47.16
C THR A 780 -28.42 -27.61 -47.92
N PRO A 781 -29.45 -27.87 -48.73
CA PRO A 781 -29.61 -29.15 -49.43
C PRO A 781 -28.56 -29.31 -50.54
N ARG A 782 -28.20 -30.57 -50.81
CA ARG A 782 -27.22 -31.01 -51.81
C ARG A 782 -27.56 -30.51 -53.22
N THR A 783 -26.60 -29.84 -53.85
CA THR A 783 -26.38 -29.88 -55.30
C THR A 783 -24.93 -30.30 -55.55
N ARG A 784 -24.74 -31.53 -56.05
CA ARG A 784 -23.45 -32.00 -56.56
C ARG A 784 -23.24 -31.35 -57.93
N THR A 785 -22.50 -30.25 -58.00
CA THR A 785 -21.85 -29.83 -59.25
C THR A 785 -20.53 -30.59 -59.35
N VAL A 786 -20.46 -31.55 -60.26
CA VAL A 786 -19.21 -32.18 -60.70
C VAL A 786 -18.40 -31.10 -61.40
N LEU A 787 -17.28 -30.69 -60.80
CA LEU A 787 -16.33 -29.75 -61.39
C LEU A 787 -15.24 -30.53 -62.13
N THR A 788 -15.01 -30.16 -63.39
CA THR A 788 -13.90 -30.66 -64.22
C THR A 788 -12.55 -30.18 -63.66
N PRO A 789 -11.52 -31.04 -63.55
CA PRO A 789 -10.22 -30.65 -63.01
C PRO A 789 -9.49 -29.66 -63.94
N PHE A 790 -8.97 -28.58 -63.36
CA PHE A 790 -8.05 -27.67 -64.03
C PHE A 790 -6.77 -28.42 -64.39
N SER A 791 -6.41 -28.45 -65.67
CA SER A 791 -5.30 -29.24 -66.19
C SER A 791 -4.15 -28.31 -66.61
N GLY A 792 -3.14 -28.17 -65.75
CA GLY A 792 -1.92 -27.40 -66.01
C GLY A 792 -1.51 -26.46 -64.86
N PRO A 793 -0.24 -26.02 -64.79
CA PRO A 793 0.19 -25.01 -63.82
C PRO A 793 -0.49 -23.66 -64.13
N PRO A 794 -0.95 -22.90 -63.11
CA PRO A 794 -1.57 -21.59 -63.35
C PRO A 794 -0.52 -20.63 -63.92
N THR A 795 -0.81 -20.01 -65.06
CA THR A 795 0.14 -19.13 -65.77
C THR A 795 -0.24 -17.65 -65.68
N SER A 796 -1.43 -17.34 -65.14
CA SER A 796 -1.92 -15.97 -64.95
C SER A 796 -2.51 -15.73 -63.56
N GLN A 797 -2.62 -14.45 -63.16
CA GLN A 797 -3.27 -14.04 -61.90
C GLN A 797 -4.75 -14.44 -61.87
N ALA A 798 -5.42 -14.43 -63.04
CA ALA A 798 -6.80 -14.88 -63.19
C ALA A 798 -6.96 -16.39 -62.93
N ASP A 799 -5.96 -17.20 -63.28
CA ASP A 799 -5.95 -18.64 -62.95
C ASP A 799 -5.80 -18.84 -61.44
N LEU A 800 -4.97 -18.05 -60.75
CA LEU A 800 -4.84 -18.11 -59.29
C LEU A 800 -6.16 -17.73 -58.60
N ASP A 801 -6.81 -16.66 -59.06
CA ASP A 801 -8.10 -16.19 -58.51
C ASP A 801 -9.24 -17.18 -58.76
N TYR A 802 -9.13 -18.04 -59.79
CA TYR A 802 -10.07 -19.13 -60.05
C TYR A 802 -9.75 -20.41 -59.24
N VAL A 803 -8.46 -20.78 -59.13
CA VAL A 803 -8.00 -22.05 -58.53
C VAL A 803 -8.01 -22.00 -57.00
N VAL A 804 -7.59 -20.89 -56.38
CA VAL A 804 -7.49 -20.76 -54.91
C VAL A 804 -8.85 -20.96 -54.21
N PRO A 805 -9.96 -20.34 -54.66
CA PRO A 805 -11.28 -20.60 -54.08
C PRO A 805 -11.76 -22.04 -54.27
N GLN A 806 -11.37 -22.71 -55.37
CA GLN A 806 -11.76 -24.10 -55.63
C GLN A 806 -11.02 -25.09 -54.74
N ILE A 807 -9.72 -24.90 -54.53
CA ILE A 807 -8.93 -25.70 -53.56
C ILE A 807 -9.50 -25.51 -52.16
N TYR A 808 -9.81 -24.28 -51.78
CA TYR A 808 -10.40 -23.98 -50.47
C TYR A 808 -11.77 -24.63 -50.29
N ARG A 809 -12.62 -24.61 -51.32
CA ARG A 809 -13.94 -25.26 -51.33
C ARG A 809 -13.81 -26.79 -51.27
N HIS A 810 -12.86 -27.37 -51.98
CA HIS A 810 -12.60 -28.81 -51.96
C HIS A 810 -12.03 -29.27 -50.61
N MET A 811 -11.10 -28.53 -50.02
CA MET A 811 -10.64 -28.76 -48.64
C MET A 811 -11.81 -28.69 -47.65
N GLN A 812 -12.69 -27.69 -47.77
CA GLN A 812 -13.87 -27.58 -46.91
C GLN A 812 -14.82 -28.77 -47.07
N GLU A 813 -15.03 -29.27 -48.29
CA GLU A 813 -15.86 -30.44 -48.57
C GLU A 813 -15.23 -31.74 -48.05
N GLU A 814 -13.92 -31.92 -48.19
CA GLU A 814 -13.20 -33.09 -47.67
C GLU A 814 -13.18 -33.10 -46.13
N PHE A 815 -12.95 -31.94 -45.51
CA PHE A 815 -13.09 -31.77 -44.06
C PHE A 815 -14.52 -32.04 -43.59
N ARG A 816 -15.54 -31.59 -44.33
CA ARG A 816 -16.96 -31.86 -44.03
C ARG A 816 -17.30 -33.34 -44.15
N GLY A 817 -16.78 -34.03 -45.17
CA GLY A 817 -16.96 -35.47 -45.35
C GLY A 817 -16.32 -36.31 -44.24
N ARG A 818 -15.13 -35.90 -43.75
CA ARG A 818 -14.48 -36.53 -42.59
C ARG A 818 -15.26 -36.26 -41.29
N LEU A 819 -15.81 -35.05 -41.12
CA LEU A 819 -16.57 -34.62 -39.94
C LEU A 819 -17.94 -35.30 -39.82
N GLU A 820 -18.58 -35.63 -40.94
CA GLU A 820 -19.85 -36.38 -40.94
C GLU A 820 -19.67 -37.87 -40.65
N ARG A 821 -18.51 -38.46 -40.98
CA ARG A 821 -18.18 -39.85 -40.61
C ARG A 821 -17.99 -40.05 -39.11
N THR A 822 -17.63 -39.00 -38.37
CA THR A 822 -17.46 -39.01 -36.91
C THR A 822 -18.72 -38.67 -36.11
N LYS A 823 -19.89 -38.51 -36.76
CA LYS A 823 -21.19 -38.16 -36.13
C LYS A 823 -21.72 -39.15 -35.08
N SER A 824 -21.07 -40.30 -34.84
CA SER A 824 -21.54 -41.26 -33.84
C SER A 824 -21.11 -40.97 -32.40
N GLN A 825 -20.25 -39.97 -32.13
CA GLN A 825 -19.84 -39.64 -30.76
C GLN A 825 -19.68 -38.12 -30.53
N GLY A 826 -20.65 -37.52 -29.84
CA GLY A 826 -20.50 -36.24 -29.09
C GLY A 826 -20.66 -34.91 -29.86
N PRO A 827 -20.91 -33.79 -29.14
CA PRO A 827 -21.08 -32.47 -29.73
C PRO A 827 -19.74 -31.92 -30.27
N LEU A 828 -19.79 -31.37 -31.48
CA LEU A 828 -18.65 -30.83 -32.23
C LEU A 828 -18.00 -29.62 -31.53
N THR A 829 -16.77 -29.78 -31.06
CA THR A 829 -15.87 -28.70 -30.61
C THR A 829 -14.92 -28.31 -31.74
N VAL A 830 -14.95 -27.04 -32.15
CA VAL A 830 -13.94 -26.48 -33.07
C VAL A 830 -12.69 -26.14 -32.27
N ALA A 831 -11.57 -26.78 -32.61
CA ALA A 831 -10.26 -26.43 -32.09
C ALA A 831 -9.82 -25.07 -32.67
N ALA A 832 -9.87 -24.01 -31.88
CA ALA A 832 -9.18 -22.77 -32.22
C ALA A 832 -7.68 -23.05 -32.21
N TYR A 833 -7.07 -23.14 -33.39
CA TYR A 833 -5.64 -23.31 -33.55
C TYR A 833 -4.91 -21.99 -33.25
N GLN A 834 -3.82 -22.07 -32.47
CA GLN A 834 -2.87 -20.98 -32.11
C GLN A 834 -3.24 -20.16 -30.85
N LEU A 835 -2.32 -19.25 -30.51
CA LEU A 835 -2.41 -18.21 -29.47
C LEU A 835 -3.70 -17.37 -29.51
N GLY A 836 -4.43 -17.35 -30.63
CA GLY A 836 -5.70 -16.65 -30.79
C GLY A 836 -6.93 -17.37 -30.26
N SER A 837 -6.80 -18.25 -29.28
CA SER A 837 -7.94 -18.95 -28.69
C SER A 837 -8.89 -17.98 -27.95
N VAL A 838 -10.14 -18.40 -27.74
CA VAL A 838 -11.15 -17.65 -26.96
C VAL A 838 -10.61 -17.22 -25.59
N TYR A 839 -9.91 -18.13 -24.91
CA TYR A 839 -9.36 -17.87 -23.57
C TYR A 839 -8.22 -16.86 -23.60
N SER A 840 -7.34 -16.96 -24.60
CA SER A 840 -6.23 -16.01 -24.78
C SER A 840 -6.71 -14.61 -25.14
N ALA A 841 -7.76 -14.50 -25.97
CA ALA A 841 -8.35 -13.21 -26.34
C ALA A 841 -9.06 -12.51 -25.19
N ALA A 842 -9.84 -13.26 -24.41
CA ALA A 842 -10.48 -12.73 -23.21
C ALA A 842 -9.44 -12.31 -22.16
N MET A 843 -8.42 -13.13 -21.91
CA MET A 843 -7.37 -12.81 -20.94
C MET A 843 -6.58 -11.56 -21.33
N VAL A 844 -6.12 -11.45 -22.58
CA VAL A 844 -5.37 -10.26 -23.06
C VAL A 844 -6.23 -9.00 -22.93
N THR A 845 -7.52 -9.09 -23.24
CA THR A 845 -8.47 -7.97 -23.10
C THR A 845 -8.64 -7.59 -21.63
N ALA A 846 -8.85 -8.55 -20.72
CA ALA A 846 -8.97 -8.31 -19.29
C ALA A 846 -7.72 -7.64 -18.71
N LEU A 847 -6.53 -8.16 -19.01
CA LEU A 847 -5.25 -7.59 -18.54
C LEU A 847 -5.05 -6.18 -19.07
N THR A 848 -5.42 -5.92 -20.32
CA THR A 848 -5.35 -4.57 -20.91
C THR A 848 -6.30 -3.61 -20.19
N LEU A 849 -7.53 -4.03 -19.88
CA LEU A 849 -8.51 -3.22 -19.15
C LEU A 849 -8.03 -2.90 -17.73
N LEU A 850 -7.43 -3.88 -17.04
CA LEU A 850 -6.88 -3.71 -15.69
C LEU A 850 -5.63 -2.82 -15.67
N ALA A 851 -4.86 -2.77 -16.75
CA ALA A 851 -3.66 -1.93 -16.84
C ALA A 851 -3.97 -0.43 -16.75
N PHE A 852 -5.10 0.04 -17.28
CA PHE A 852 -5.41 1.48 -17.29
C PHE A 852 -5.69 2.06 -15.89
N PRO A 853 -6.56 1.46 -15.04
CA PRO A 853 -6.68 1.88 -13.66
C PRO A 853 -5.35 1.86 -12.92
N LEU A 854 -4.52 0.83 -13.11
CA LEU A 854 -3.18 0.76 -12.49
C LEU A 854 -2.27 1.90 -12.97
N LEU A 855 -2.28 2.23 -14.26
CA LEU A 855 -1.52 3.34 -14.82
C LEU A 855 -1.98 4.72 -14.31
N LEU A 856 -3.23 4.85 -13.87
CA LEU A 856 -3.73 6.08 -13.25
C LEU A 856 -3.29 6.23 -11.78
N LEU A 857 -2.97 5.12 -11.12
CA LEU A 857 -2.47 5.08 -9.74
C LEU A 857 -0.95 5.30 -9.64
N HIS A 858 -0.25 5.28 -10.78
CA HIS A 858 1.20 5.37 -10.85
C HIS A 858 1.68 6.61 -11.62
N ALA A 859 2.95 6.94 -11.45
CA ALA A 859 3.61 7.99 -12.24
C ALA A 859 3.58 7.66 -13.75
N GLU A 860 3.49 8.69 -14.58
CA GLU A 860 3.22 8.54 -16.03
C GLU A 860 4.29 7.70 -16.74
N ARG A 861 5.54 7.80 -16.29
CA ARG A 861 6.68 7.09 -16.86
C ARG A 861 6.62 5.57 -16.66
N ILE A 862 5.83 5.09 -15.70
CA ILE A 862 5.57 3.64 -15.51
C ILE A 862 4.85 3.03 -16.72
N SER A 863 4.22 3.85 -17.58
CA SER A 863 3.68 3.39 -18.87
C SER A 863 4.69 2.63 -19.75
N LEU A 864 5.96 3.03 -19.72
CA LEU A 864 7.04 2.34 -20.43
C LEU A 864 7.29 0.94 -19.85
N VAL A 865 7.17 0.79 -18.53
CA VAL A 865 7.28 -0.49 -17.83
C VAL A 865 6.12 -1.42 -18.22
N PHE A 866 4.89 -0.90 -18.25
CA PHE A 866 3.72 -1.69 -18.69
C PHE A 866 3.87 -2.18 -20.14
N LEU A 867 4.39 -1.33 -21.04
CA LEU A 867 4.70 -1.74 -22.40
C LEU A 867 5.76 -2.84 -22.44
N LEU A 868 6.86 -2.69 -21.68
CA LEU A 868 7.92 -3.70 -21.60
C LEU A 868 7.38 -5.02 -21.04
N LEU A 869 6.58 -4.99 -19.97
CA LEU A 869 5.95 -6.18 -19.37
C LEU A 869 5.02 -6.88 -20.36
N PHE A 870 4.24 -6.12 -21.13
CA PHE A 870 3.40 -6.67 -22.18
C PHE A 870 4.22 -7.35 -23.27
N LEU A 871 5.27 -6.68 -23.78
CA LEU A 871 6.17 -7.23 -24.80
C LEU A 871 6.90 -8.48 -24.30
N GLN A 872 7.40 -8.48 -23.07
CA GLN A 872 8.04 -9.65 -22.46
C GLN A 872 7.06 -10.83 -22.36
N SER A 873 5.86 -10.58 -21.82
CA SER A 873 4.83 -11.61 -21.69
C SER A 873 4.45 -12.20 -23.05
N PHE A 874 4.33 -11.33 -24.06
CA PHE A 874 3.98 -11.71 -25.43
C PHE A 874 5.05 -12.56 -26.11
N LEU A 875 6.31 -12.12 -26.04
CA LEU A 875 7.44 -12.82 -26.63
C LEU A 875 7.67 -14.17 -25.95
N LEU A 876 7.52 -14.23 -24.61
CA LEU A 876 7.64 -15.47 -23.85
C LEU A 876 6.54 -16.46 -24.26
N LEU A 877 5.31 -15.99 -24.42
CA LEU A 877 4.20 -16.83 -24.85
C LEU A 877 4.39 -17.37 -26.28
N HIS A 878 4.97 -16.57 -27.18
CA HIS A 878 5.35 -17.02 -28.52
C HIS A 878 6.51 -18.02 -28.51
N LEU A 879 7.52 -17.81 -27.66
CA LEU A 879 8.64 -18.74 -27.50
C LEU A 879 8.16 -20.09 -26.96
N LEU A 880 7.29 -20.08 -25.95
CA LEU A 880 6.66 -21.29 -25.42
C LEU A 880 5.79 -21.99 -26.47
N ALA A 881 5.02 -21.23 -27.27
CA ALA A 881 4.22 -21.79 -28.35
C ALA A 881 5.07 -22.40 -29.49
N ALA A 882 6.26 -21.86 -29.74
CA ALA A 882 7.18 -22.39 -30.75
C ALA A 882 7.73 -23.78 -30.39
N GLY A 883 7.80 -24.09 -29.09
CA GLY A 883 8.22 -25.40 -28.59
C GLY A 883 7.13 -26.45 -28.45
N ILE A 884 5.90 -26.13 -28.86
CA ILE A 884 4.82 -27.12 -28.91
C ILE A 884 4.88 -27.85 -30.26
N PRO A 885 5.10 -29.18 -30.28
CA PRO A 885 5.22 -29.97 -31.50
C PRO A 885 3.90 -29.99 -32.29
N ILE A 886 3.99 -29.90 -33.62
CA ILE A 886 2.83 -29.88 -34.54
C ILE A 886 1.96 -31.14 -34.39
N THR A 887 2.55 -32.27 -33.98
CA THR A 887 1.91 -33.57 -33.84
C THR A 887 1.24 -33.82 -32.50
N THR A 888 1.29 -32.88 -31.55
CA THR A 888 0.43 -32.98 -30.37
C THR A 888 -0.95 -32.45 -30.76
N PRO A 889 -1.95 -33.32 -31.07
CA PRO A 889 -3.31 -32.87 -30.85
C PRO A 889 -3.35 -32.38 -29.40
N GLY A 890 -3.93 -31.20 -29.16
CA GLY A 890 -4.19 -30.81 -27.78
C GLY A 890 -4.82 -32.00 -27.06
N LYS A 891 -4.52 -32.19 -25.76
CA LYS A 891 -5.06 -33.29 -24.92
C LYS A 891 -6.60 -33.47 -24.97
N TYR A 892 -7.32 -32.61 -25.70
CA TYR A 892 -8.70 -32.75 -26.16
C TYR A 892 -8.94 -33.85 -27.21
N ILE A 893 -7.93 -34.59 -27.66
CA ILE A 893 -8.11 -35.76 -28.53
C ILE A 893 -7.60 -36.99 -27.80
N SER A 894 -8.45 -37.57 -26.95
CA SER A 894 -8.43 -39.02 -26.76
C SER A 894 -9.37 -39.64 -27.80
N GLN A 895 -8.80 -40.33 -28.79
CA GLN A 895 -9.52 -41.33 -29.59
C GLN A 895 -9.68 -42.63 -28.78
N PRO A 896 -10.51 -43.56 -29.25
CA PRO A 896 -11.95 -43.70 -29.03
C PRO A 896 -12.34 -44.22 -27.64
#